data_AF-A0A5N6KUL3-F1
#
_entry.id   AF-A0A5N6KUL3-F1
#
_cell.length_a   1.000
_cell.length_b   1.000
_cell.length_c   1.000
_cell.angle_alpha   90.00
_cell.angle_beta   90.00
_cell.angle_gamma   90.00
#
_symmetry.space_group_name_H-M   'P 1'
#
loop_
_entity.id
_entity.type
_entity.pdbx_description
1 polymer ?
#
loop_
_entity_poly.entity_id
_entity_poly.type
_entity_poly.pdbx_seq_one_letter_code
_entity_poly.pdbx_strand_id
1 'polypeptide(L)'
;MRHKPLLPRHRSIQRRRRRPLRLRAKQRQDCMRVRKHRSVQHAGPARREPIAPPEPLRQTRQRVRGRRRERVPAGRGEGAAGYDLVVRGLAQLARQLEAHGGAGGGGRDVARVCDGGEGRRREVQCVEVGGAQELVEGAVQGVGGVGVDLLAGLACGVAEGFCACQSGGLVSVYLCLQAGGIERGLAIAGIPVEDPDMQCVFRVALRVLDLWACNRQTIRWGRGQACRATVEKRVTARHLAAPNTPTMPSLDLVDHSPHHPAAVPPLATASNLILIDNYDSFTWNVYQYLVLEGATVTVYRNDEVNLQELISKNPTQLVISPGPGHPDTDAGISNEAIAHFAGKIPVLGVCMGEQCIYKVFGGRVDVAGEVLHGKTSPLRHDGKGVYTGLAQDLPVTRYHSLAGTHSTLPECLQVTSWIENGLDGGKGVIMGIRHKELLVEGVQFHPESILSEEGRTMLKNFLGMQGGTWADNARLAKDGPKNAPNQAASATTTNGDNFTTASAPSKSGNILEKIFAHRKAAVTAQKQVPSLRPSDLQAAYDLDIAPPIINFTERLRQSPFNLSLMAEIKRASPSKGIIAIDTCAPAQAKTYALAGASVISVLTEPEWFKGSIDDLRAVRQILEGMPNRPAVLRKEFVFEEYQILEARLAGADTVLLIIKMLDASTLERLYKYSQSLGMEPLVEVNTVEEMQTAVKLGSKVIGVNNRNLTNFEVDLETTSRLMDAVPKETIVAALSGISGPKDVEAYQKNGVGAVLVGEALMRAADTAAFVKQLLGGTNLPLQAPPSPEVLVKICGTRTPEAAKVAIEAGADLIGMILVEGRKRFVPEDTAMAISEVVHNTIKDRQTFSRPKKASKTAVDFFSHSSAHHVVARHRALLVGVFQNQPLSHVLEQQRALDLDIVQLHGDEPLEWARLIPVPVIKSFKPSDTGLAKRGYHAIPLLDAGAGGSGQGVDSAQLKNRLEKDRSLSILLAGGLNPGNVKNLMESLGDLRAQVVGVDVSSGVEEDGAQSLEKIKEFVAAAKQI
;
A
#
# COMPACT_ATOMS: atom_id res chain seq x y z
N MET A 1 39.81 61.98 7.30
CA MET A 1 40.69 62.70 8.27
C MET A 1 39.95 62.82 9.60
N ARG A 2 40.64 62.79 10.76
CA ARG A 2 40.16 63.18 12.12
C ARG A 2 38.96 62.35 12.67
N HIS A 3 38.78 62.08 13.97
CA HIS A 3 39.67 62.15 15.15
C HIS A 3 39.35 60.98 16.13
N LYS A 4 40.20 60.78 17.14
CA LYS A 4 40.07 59.81 18.27
C LYS A 4 39.19 60.40 19.42
N PRO A 5 39.13 59.78 20.63
CA PRO A 5 38.53 58.49 21.05
C PRO A 5 37.59 58.68 22.27
N LEU A 6 37.21 57.60 23.01
CA LEU A 6 37.36 57.53 24.49
C LEU A 6 37.07 56.13 25.08
N LEU A 7 37.63 55.88 26.26
CA LEU A 7 37.53 54.71 27.17
C LEU A 7 37.26 55.30 28.61
N PRO A 8 37.25 54.56 29.75
CA PRO A 8 37.28 53.11 30.00
C PRO A 8 36.19 52.62 31.01
N ARG A 9 36.23 51.34 31.42
CA ARG A 9 36.38 50.96 32.84
C ARG A 9 36.80 49.50 33.03
N HIS A 10 37.68 49.26 34.00
CA HIS A 10 38.16 47.93 34.40
C HIS A 10 37.32 47.34 35.53
N ARG A 11 37.24 46.01 35.58
CA ARG A 11 37.67 45.21 36.76
C ARG A 11 38.15 43.83 36.32
N SER A 12 38.86 43.14 37.20
CA SER A 12 39.67 41.95 36.89
C SER A 12 39.33 40.79 37.81
N ILE A 13 39.61 39.54 37.38
CA ILE A 13 40.48 38.57 38.10
C ILE A 13 40.61 37.22 37.35
N GLN A 14 41.86 36.74 37.29
CA GLN A 14 42.37 35.37 37.09
C GLN A 14 41.51 34.27 36.39
N ARG A 15 42.03 33.73 35.28
CA ARG A 15 42.32 32.28 35.13
C ARG A 15 43.72 32.07 34.53
N ARG A 16 44.36 30.93 34.81
CA ARG A 16 45.82 30.72 34.63
C ARG A 16 46.22 30.37 33.18
N ARG A 17 47.43 30.80 32.79
CA ARG A 17 48.23 30.28 31.63
C ARG A 17 48.64 28.81 31.92
N ARG A 18 49.06 27.95 30.97
CA ARG A 18 50.01 28.06 29.83
C ARG A 18 49.49 27.19 28.66
N ARG A 19 49.52 27.55 27.37
CA ARG A 19 50.60 27.94 26.41
C ARG A 19 51.67 26.86 26.09
N PRO A 20 52.01 26.62 24.80
CA PRO A 20 52.86 25.48 24.36
C PRO A 20 54.32 25.83 24.02
N LEU A 21 55.18 24.81 23.99
CA LEU A 21 56.49 24.61 23.32
C LEU A 21 56.69 23.07 23.21
N ARG A 22 57.51 22.40 22.38
CA ARG A 22 58.44 22.64 21.23
C ARG A 22 58.65 21.22 20.56
N LEU A 23 59.45 20.89 19.54
CA LEU A 23 60.45 21.56 18.68
C LEU A 23 60.41 20.95 17.23
N ARG A 24 61.52 20.33 16.76
CA ARG A 24 61.73 19.47 15.58
C ARG A 24 62.94 18.55 15.90
N ALA A 25 63.07 17.36 15.29
CA ALA A 25 64.14 17.03 14.32
C ALA A 25 64.48 15.52 14.12
N LYS A 26 64.56 15.14 12.82
CA LYS A 26 65.58 14.29 12.13
C LYS A 26 65.76 12.78 12.41
N GLN A 27 65.92 12.09 11.25
CA GLN A 27 66.77 10.91 10.96
C GLN A 27 66.30 9.54 11.50
N ARG A 28 66.57 8.42 10.80
CA ARG A 28 67.45 8.15 9.63
C ARG A 28 66.81 7.15 8.65
N GLN A 29 67.33 7.07 7.42
CA GLN A 29 67.07 5.96 6.49
C GLN A 29 68.15 4.87 6.64
N ASP A 30 67.81 3.64 6.24
CA ASP A 30 68.54 2.74 5.31
C ASP A 30 68.20 1.27 5.65
N CYS A 31 67.62 0.42 4.80
CA CYS A 31 67.92 0.05 3.40
C CYS A 31 69.06 -0.98 3.27
N MET A 32 68.74 -2.26 3.00
CA MET A 32 69.33 -3.01 1.86
C MET A 32 68.77 -4.44 1.60
N ARG A 33 68.57 -4.71 0.30
CA ARG A 33 68.93 -5.94 -0.48
C ARG A 33 68.59 -7.38 -0.01
N VAL A 34 67.67 -8.01 -0.77
CA VAL A 34 67.96 -9.01 -1.84
C VAL A 34 68.86 -10.23 -1.50
N ARG A 35 68.33 -11.48 -1.60
CA ARG A 35 68.69 -12.58 -2.55
C ARG A 35 68.26 -14.02 -2.12
N LYS A 36 67.52 -14.68 -3.03
CA LYS A 36 67.70 -16.05 -3.57
C LYS A 36 67.74 -17.34 -2.70
N HIS A 37 66.77 -18.21 -3.06
CA HIS A 37 66.94 -19.61 -3.54
C HIS A 37 67.01 -20.82 -2.58
N ARG A 38 66.30 -21.87 -3.05
CA ARG A 38 66.57 -23.33 -2.98
C ARG A 38 66.37 -24.02 -1.62
N SER A 39 66.04 -25.33 -1.55
CA SER A 39 65.26 -26.29 -2.38
C SER A 39 65.44 -27.71 -1.80
N VAL A 40 64.71 -28.73 -2.32
CA VAL A 40 65.05 -30.19 -2.22
C VAL A 40 64.83 -30.82 -0.82
N GLN A 41 64.40 -32.09 -0.64
CA GLN A 41 63.52 -33.01 -1.40
C GLN A 41 63.36 -34.35 -0.61
N HIS A 42 62.22 -35.06 -0.78
CA HIS A 42 62.02 -36.49 -0.43
C HIS A 42 62.22 -36.89 1.07
N ALA A 43 61.92 -38.10 1.57
CA ALA A 43 61.41 -39.35 0.99
C ALA A 43 60.42 -40.08 1.94
N GLY A 44 59.78 -41.17 1.49
CA GLY A 44 59.20 -42.23 2.35
C GLY A 44 60.03 -43.53 2.21
N PRO A 45 59.47 -44.75 2.31
CA PRO A 45 58.23 -45.21 2.96
C PRO A 45 58.42 -46.52 3.79
N ALA A 46 57.36 -47.06 4.43
CA ALA A 46 57.35 -48.44 4.98
C ALA A 46 55.93 -49.07 5.02
N ARG A 47 55.82 -50.41 5.14
CA ARG A 47 54.57 -51.20 5.15
C ARG A 47 54.55 -52.25 6.27
N ARG A 48 53.37 -52.70 6.72
CA ARG A 48 52.88 -54.12 6.67
C ARG A 48 51.52 -54.33 7.40
N GLU A 49 50.79 -55.34 6.94
CA GLU A 49 49.52 -55.91 7.48
C GLU A 49 49.81 -57.37 7.98
N PRO A 50 48.85 -58.31 8.20
CA PRO A 50 47.40 -58.25 8.47
C PRO A 50 46.97 -59.18 9.66
N ILE A 51 45.66 -59.41 9.88
CA ILE A 51 45.00 -60.71 10.25
C ILE A 51 43.46 -60.55 10.28
N ALA A 52 42.68 -61.65 10.17
CA ALA A 52 41.23 -61.68 9.84
C ALA A 52 40.40 -62.64 10.75
N PRO A 53 39.03 -62.74 10.63
CA PRO A 53 38.10 -63.18 11.70
C PRO A 53 37.65 -64.66 11.63
N PRO A 54 36.63 -65.08 12.45
CA PRO A 54 35.33 -65.42 11.83
C PRO A 54 34.03 -65.11 12.66
N GLU A 55 32.88 -65.41 12.03
CA GLU A 55 31.44 -65.28 12.44
C GLU A 55 30.83 -66.68 12.81
N PRO A 56 29.50 -67.00 12.88
CA PRO A 56 28.23 -66.29 13.20
C PRO A 56 27.28 -67.14 14.15
N LEU A 57 25.92 -67.00 14.02
CA LEU A 57 24.76 -67.87 14.43
C LEU A 57 23.87 -67.36 15.62
N ARG A 58 22.52 -67.58 15.73
CA ARG A 58 21.39 -67.76 14.76
C ARG A 58 19.98 -67.75 15.46
N GLN A 59 18.92 -67.39 14.70
CA GLN A 59 17.53 -67.93 14.69
C GLN A 59 16.41 -67.68 15.78
N THR A 60 15.32 -67.05 15.28
CA THR A 60 13.86 -67.41 15.36
C THR A 60 12.91 -67.21 16.57
N ARG A 61 11.83 -66.43 16.29
CA ARG A 61 10.36 -66.68 16.48
C ARG A 61 9.81 -67.31 17.79
N GLN A 62 8.77 -66.67 18.34
CA GLN A 62 7.38 -67.22 18.30
C GLN A 62 6.27 -66.19 18.62
N ARG A 63 5.01 -66.53 18.31
CA ARG A 63 3.76 -65.85 18.71
C ARG A 63 2.88 -66.86 19.46
N VAL A 64 2.15 -66.43 20.50
CA VAL A 64 1.02 -67.19 21.09
C VAL A 64 -0.19 -66.28 21.28
N ARG A 65 -1.41 -66.84 21.23
CA ARG A 65 -2.71 -66.15 21.40
C ARG A 65 -3.49 -66.77 22.58
N GLY A 66 -4.14 -65.93 23.39
CA GLY A 66 -5.25 -66.32 24.28
C GLY A 66 -5.86 -65.06 24.92
N ARG A 67 -7.01 -64.52 24.49
CA ARG A 67 -8.41 -65.00 24.48
C ARG A 67 -9.20 -64.64 25.77
N ARG A 68 -10.07 -63.61 25.66
CA ARG A 68 -11.40 -63.44 26.34
C ARG A 68 -11.37 -63.37 27.89
N ARG A 69 -12.27 -62.68 28.62
CA ARG A 69 -13.65 -62.14 28.48
C ARG A 69 -13.80 -61.00 29.54
N GLU A 70 -14.77 -60.08 29.63
CA GLU A 70 -15.95 -59.65 28.85
C GLU A 70 -16.34 -58.19 29.30
N ARG A 71 -17.42 -57.61 28.74
CA ARG A 71 -18.28 -56.53 29.30
C ARG A 71 -17.71 -55.10 29.43
N VAL A 72 -18.22 -54.25 28.52
CA VAL A 72 -18.48 -52.81 28.70
C VAL A 72 -19.92 -52.65 29.21
N PRO A 73 -20.25 -51.63 30.02
CA PRO A 73 -21.11 -50.53 29.52
C PRO A 73 -20.46 -49.15 29.67
N ALA A 74 -21.03 -48.14 29.01
CA ALA A 74 -20.43 -46.81 28.88
C ALA A 74 -20.69 -45.89 30.10
N GLY A 75 -19.72 -45.01 30.37
CA GLY A 75 -19.86 -43.78 31.16
C GLY A 75 -19.49 -42.56 30.31
N ARG A 76 -20.09 -41.40 30.59
CA ARG A 76 -19.90 -40.17 29.79
C ARG A 76 -18.60 -39.46 30.17
N GLY A 77 -17.99 -38.77 29.21
CA GLY A 77 -16.85 -37.89 29.46
C GLY A 77 -17.28 -36.46 29.80
N GLU A 78 -16.38 -35.69 30.42
CA GLU A 78 -16.53 -34.25 30.60
C GLU A 78 -15.16 -33.56 30.48
N GLY A 79 -15.10 -32.53 29.64
CA GLY A 79 -13.92 -31.68 29.47
C GLY A 79 -14.38 -30.23 29.36
N ALA A 80 -14.34 -29.49 30.47
CA ALA A 80 -14.89 -28.14 30.57
C ALA A 80 -14.16 -27.25 31.60
N ALA A 81 -12.85 -27.43 31.77
CA ALA A 81 -12.03 -26.62 32.68
C ALA A 81 -11.71 -25.24 32.06
N GLY A 82 -12.70 -24.34 32.02
CA GLY A 82 -12.56 -23.09 31.25
C GLY A 82 -13.47 -21.90 31.58
N TYR A 83 -14.19 -21.86 32.72
CA TYR A 83 -15.10 -20.74 33.03
C TYR A 83 -15.12 -20.20 34.48
N ASP A 84 -14.37 -20.79 35.43
CA ASP A 84 -14.41 -20.41 36.86
C ASP A 84 -13.33 -19.39 37.29
N LEU A 85 -12.58 -18.81 36.35
CA LEU A 85 -11.55 -17.80 36.69
C LEU A 85 -12.07 -16.36 36.66
N VAL A 86 -13.01 -16.04 35.77
CA VAL A 86 -13.52 -14.67 35.56
C VAL A 86 -14.37 -14.19 36.74
N VAL A 87 -15.26 -15.06 37.25
CA VAL A 87 -16.16 -14.75 38.38
C VAL A 87 -15.36 -14.50 39.67
N ARG A 88 -14.30 -15.27 39.90
CA ARG A 88 -13.42 -15.12 41.07
C ARG A 88 -12.58 -13.84 41.02
N GLY A 89 -12.10 -13.45 39.83
CA GLY A 89 -11.35 -12.20 39.63
C GLY A 89 -12.19 -10.94 39.89
N LEU A 90 -13.41 -10.87 39.38
CA LEU A 90 -14.31 -9.72 39.58
C LEU A 90 -14.68 -9.54 41.07
N ALA A 91 -14.89 -10.64 41.79
CA ALA A 91 -15.11 -10.61 43.25
C ALA A 91 -13.88 -10.17 44.06
N GLN A 92 -12.68 -10.13 43.47
CA GLN A 92 -11.47 -9.63 44.13
C GLN A 92 -11.24 -8.14 43.83
N LEU A 93 -11.53 -7.68 42.61
CA LEU A 93 -11.45 -6.28 42.22
C LEU A 93 -12.45 -5.39 43.00
N ALA A 94 -13.69 -5.88 43.20
CA ALA A 94 -14.70 -5.17 43.98
C ALA A 94 -14.23 -4.86 45.41
N ARG A 95 -13.59 -5.82 46.08
CA ARG A 95 -13.06 -5.68 47.45
C ARG A 95 -11.81 -4.80 47.57
N GLN A 96 -11.18 -4.41 46.46
CA GLN A 96 -10.08 -3.45 46.46
C GLN A 96 -10.54 -2.00 46.27
N LEU A 97 -11.73 -1.78 45.70
CA LEU A 97 -12.28 -0.43 45.47
C LEU A 97 -13.00 0.15 46.70
N GLU A 98 -13.38 -0.68 47.68
CA GLU A 98 -13.98 -0.23 48.95
C GLU A 98 -12.94 0.24 50.00
N ALA A 99 -11.64 0.09 49.73
CA ALA A 99 -10.58 0.37 50.70
C ALA A 99 -10.25 1.88 50.90
N HIS A 100 -10.78 2.77 50.06
CA HIS A 100 -10.48 4.21 50.08
C HIS A 100 -11.75 5.09 50.00
N GLY A 101 -12.63 4.97 50.98
CA GLY A 101 -13.80 5.85 51.17
C GLY A 101 -14.22 5.95 52.63
N GLY A 102 -13.79 7.01 53.34
CA GLY A 102 -14.02 7.15 54.78
C GLY A 102 -15.25 7.98 55.17
N ALA A 103 -15.93 7.54 56.23
CA ALA A 103 -16.96 8.24 57.02
C ALA A 103 -18.34 8.54 56.37
N GLY A 104 -19.41 8.04 57.00
CA GLY A 104 -20.81 8.33 56.63
C GLY A 104 -21.78 7.22 57.05
N GLY A 105 -21.97 7.00 58.35
CA GLY A 105 -22.64 5.78 58.85
C GLY A 105 -24.18 5.81 58.90
N GLY A 106 -24.78 4.62 59.01
CA GLY A 106 -26.11 4.45 59.60
C GLY A 106 -27.05 3.40 58.96
N GLY A 107 -27.30 2.30 59.68
CA GLY A 107 -28.66 1.74 59.79
C GLY A 107 -29.03 0.42 59.06
N ARG A 108 -28.92 -0.69 59.81
CA ARG A 108 -29.88 -1.81 59.95
C ARG A 108 -30.30 -2.70 58.76
N ASP A 109 -30.20 -4.02 59.02
CA ASP A 109 -31.18 -5.12 58.79
C ASP A 109 -31.83 -5.29 57.39
N VAL A 110 -31.97 -6.47 56.75
CA VAL A 110 -32.44 -7.81 57.20
C VAL A 110 -31.89 -8.91 56.24
N ALA A 111 -31.99 -10.21 56.57
CA ALA A 111 -31.56 -11.37 55.75
C ALA A 111 -32.72 -12.30 55.29
N ARG A 112 -32.42 -13.41 54.56
CA ARG A 112 -33.28 -14.58 54.14
C ARG A 112 -34.00 -14.50 52.77
N VAL A 113 -34.33 -15.58 52.01
CA VAL A 113 -33.83 -16.99 51.85
C VAL A 113 -34.57 -17.69 50.65
N CYS A 114 -34.03 -18.83 50.13
CA CYS A 114 -34.66 -19.94 49.33
C CYS A 114 -34.90 -19.89 47.79
N ASP A 115 -34.48 -21.01 47.17
CA ASP A 115 -35.11 -21.92 46.17
C ASP A 115 -35.61 -21.52 44.76
N GLY A 116 -35.04 -22.20 43.74
CA GLY A 116 -35.68 -23.42 43.18
C GLY A 116 -36.28 -23.36 41.75
N GLY A 117 -35.88 -24.28 40.85
CA GLY A 117 -36.58 -24.54 39.58
C GLY A 117 -35.83 -25.36 38.51
N GLU A 118 -36.36 -26.52 38.12
CA GLU A 118 -36.00 -27.27 36.90
C GLU A 118 -36.89 -26.80 35.71
N GLY A 119 -36.60 -27.01 34.40
CA GLY A 119 -35.52 -27.73 33.72
C GLY A 119 -36.05 -28.53 32.51
N ARG A 120 -35.32 -28.61 31.38
CA ARG A 120 -35.46 -29.61 30.27
C ARG A 120 -34.38 -29.44 29.19
N ARG A 121 -33.98 -30.54 28.53
CA ARG A 121 -33.07 -30.58 27.37
C ARG A 121 -33.75 -31.18 26.13
N ARG A 122 -33.22 -30.89 24.94
CA ARG A 122 -33.19 -31.78 23.77
C ARG A 122 -31.77 -31.74 23.17
N GLU A 123 -31.33 -32.85 22.58
CA GLU A 123 -29.96 -33.04 22.06
C GLU A 123 -29.99 -33.30 20.53
N VAL A 124 -28.96 -32.86 19.81
CA VAL A 124 -28.60 -33.31 18.45
C VAL A 124 -27.05 -33.37 18.37
N GLN A 125 -26.48 -34.32 17.62
CA GLN A 125 -25.03 -34.51 17.47
C GLN A 125 -24.57 -34.40 16.00
N CYS A 126 -23.30 -34.02 15.80
CA CYS A 126 -22.30 -34.58 14.85
C CYS A 126 -20.94 -33.98 15.28
N VAL A 127 -19.81 -34.71 15.47
CA VAL A 127 -19.10 -35.75 14.69
C VAL A 127 -18.20 -35.18 13.60
N GLU A 128 -16.89 -35.29 13.81
CA GLU A 128 -15.82 -35.04 12.83
C GLU A 128 -15.28 -36.36 12.25
N VAL A 129 -14.97 -36.39 10.95
CA VAL A 129 -13.85 -37.14 10.35
C VAL A 129 -13.39 -36.33 9.13
N GLY A 130 -12.09 -36.31 8.82
CA GLY A 130 -11.58 -35.72 7.57
C GLY A 130 -10.56 -36.62 6.88
N GLY A 131 -10.32 -36.36 5.59
CA GLY A 131 -9.17 -36.93 4.85
C GLY A 131 -9.46 -37.41 3.43
N ALA A 132 -8.82 -36.74 2.47
CA ALA A 132 -8.52 -37.17 1.09
C ALA A 132 -9.69 -37.56 0.15
N GLN A 133 -9.72 -36.90 -1.03
CA GLN A 133 -10.20 -37.57 -2.24
C GLN A 133 -9.52 -37.01 -3.50
N GLU A 134 -8.90 -37.92 -4.25
CA GLU A 134 -8.67 -37.84 -5.69
C GLU A 134 -9.23 -39.17 -6.25
N LEU A 135 -9.74 -39.18 -7.49
CA LEU A 135 -10.57 -40.25 -8.08
C LEU A 135 -11.96 -40.42 -7.44
N VAL A 136 -13.02 -40.05 -8.18
CA VAL A 136 -13.96 -40.99 -8.82
C VAL A 136 -14.56 -40.28 -10.04
N GLU A 137 -14.30 -40.78 -11.24
CA GLU A 137 -15.20 -40.57 -12.39
C GLU A 137 -16.26 -41.68 -12.41
N GLY A 138 -17.49 -41.36 -12.82
CA GLY A 138 -18.44 -42.34 -13.34
C GLY A 138 -19.28 -43.13 -12.34
N ALA A 139 -20.34 -42.50 -11.80
CA ALA A 139 -21.57 -43.21 -11.46
C ALA A 139 -22.82 -42.28 -11.48
N VAL A 140 -23.93 -42.80 -12.01
CA VAL A 140 -25.32 -42.29 -11.91
C VAL A 140 -25.59 -40.88 -12.47
N GLN A 141 -26.00 -40.86 -13.74
CA GLN A 141 -27.02 -39.93 -14.22
C GLN A 141 -28.36 -40.28 -13.53
N GLY A 142 -29.16 -39.30 -13.12
CA GLY A 142 -30.59 -39.54 -12.80
C GLY A 142 -31.16 -38.65 -11.69
N VAL A 143 -32.31 -38.04 -11.98
CA VAL A 143 -33.03 -37.06 -11.14
C VAL A 143 -32.25 -35.75 -10.96
N GLY A 144 -32.89 -34.62 -11.27
CA GLY A 144 -32.28 -33.29 -11.20
C GLY A 144 -33.17 -32.28 -10.48
N GLY A 145 -32.71 -31.03 -10.43
CA GLY A 145 -33.40 -29.90 -9.82
C GLY A 145 -32.70 -29.37 -8.58
N VAL A 146 -32.21 -28.13 -8.68
CA VAL A 146 -31.73 -27.25 -7.58
C VAL A 146 -30.58 -27.79 -6.71
N GLY A 147 -29.37 -27.24 -6.88
CA GLY A 147 -28.29 -27.47 -5.89
C GLY A 147 -26.83 -27.42 -6.34
N VAL A 148 -26.44 -26.59 -7.32
CA VAL A 148 -25.02 -26.47 -7.74
C VAL A 148 -24.58 -25.00 -7.86
N ASP A 149 -24.71 -24.23 -6.77
CA ASP A 149 -24.26 -22.83 -6.70
C ASP A 149 -23.74 -22.43 -5.30
N LEU A 150 -23.02 -23.34 -4.62
CA LEU A 150 -22.46 -23.08 -3.29
C LEU A 150 -21.02 -23.60 -3.10
N LEU A 151 -20.19 -23.53 -4.14
CA LEU A 151 -18.76 -23.87 -4.04
C LEU A 151 -17.79 -22.98 -4.84
N ALA A 152 -18.28 -21.86 -5.40
CA ALA A 152 -17.46 -20.85 -6.10
C ALA A 152 -17.22 -19.56 -5.28
N GLY A 153 -17.80 -19.45 -4.07
CA GLY A 153 -17.85 -18.20 -3.29
C GLY A 153 -16.71 -17.93 -2.29
N LEU A 154 -15.62 -18.70 -2.32
CA LEU A 154 -14.55 -18.66 -1.29
C LEU A 154 -13.13 -18.44 -1.84
N ALA A 155 -13.00 -17.64 -2.89
CA ALA A 155 -11.70 -17.30 -3.49
C ALA A 155 -11.56 -15.85 -4.04
N CYS A 156 -12.40 -14.91 -3.62
CA CYS A 156 -12.18 -13.47 -3.85
C CYS A 156 -12.80 -12.66 -2.70
N GLY A 157 -12.02 -11.78 -2.05
CA GLY A 157 -12.49 -11.16 -0.79
C GLY A 157 -11.52 -10.21 -0.08
N VAL A 158 -10.66 -9.48 -0.81
CA VAL A 158 -9.89 -8.34 -0.27
C VAL A 158 -9.81 -7.24 -1.35
N ALA A 159 -10.96 -6.66 -1.72
CA ALA A 159 -11.08 -5.48 -2.59
C ALA A 159 -12.49 -4.86 -2.43
N GLU A 160 -12.56 -3.52 -2.44
CA GLU A 160 -13.67 -2.61 -2.12
C GLU A 160 -14.53 -2.90 -0.86
N GLY A 161 -14.89 -1.84 -0.12
CA GLY A 161 -15.40 -1.95 1.25
C GLY A 161 -16.91 -1.74 1.42
N PHE A 162 -17.56 -2.62 2.20
CA PHE A 162 -18.89 -2.54 2.85
C PHE A 162 -19.91 -1.48 2.36
N CYS A 163 -21.18 -1.85 2.09
CA CYS A 163 -21.99 -2.76 2.90
C CYS A 163 -23.07 -3.49 2.09
N ALA A 164 -23.59 -4.61 2.62
CA ALA A 164 -24.55 -5.48 1.95
C ALA A 164 -25.97 -5.40 2.53
N CYS A 165 -26.95 -5.80 1.71
CA CYS A 165 -28.29 -6.22 2.10
C CYS A 165 -28.78 -7.26 1.05
N GLN A 166 -29.54 -8.31 1.39
CA GLN A 166 -30.00 -8.73 2.72
C GLN A 166 -30.41 -10.22 2.72
N SER A 167 -30.14 -10.96 3.80
CA SER A 167 -31.00 -12.04 4.32
C SER A 167 -30.46 -12.58 5.66
N GLY A 168 -31.35 -13.04 6.55
CA GLY A 168 -30.98 -13.59 7.87
C GLY A 168 -30.96 -12.54 9.00
N GLY A 169 -32.11 -12.32 9.64
CA GLY A 169 -32.32 -11.19 10.56
C GLY A 169 -31.55 -11.23 11.89
N LEU A 170 -31.01 -10.06 12.27
CA LEU A 170 -30.62 -9.71 13.63
C LEU A 170 -30.84 -8.20 13.82
N VAL A 171 -31.42 -7.79 14.95
CA VAL A 171 -31.80 -6.37 15.18
C VAL A 171 -30.58 -5.57 15.63
N SER A 172 -30.25 -4.51 14.88
CA SER A 172 -29.25 -3.51 15.27
C SER A 172 -29.87 -2.12 15.30
N VAL A 173 -29.86 -1.47 16.46
CA VAL A 173 -30.51 -0.16 16.68
C VAL A 173 -29.52 0.97 16.39
N TYR A 174 -29.60 1.55 15.19
CA TYR A 174 -28.86 2.76 14.84
C TYR A 174 -29.67 4.03 15.16
N LEU A 175 -29.19 4.82 16.12
CA LEU A 175 -29.86 6.02 16.60
C LEU A 175 -29.38 7.26 15.81
N CYS A 176 -30.03 7.53 14.67
CA CYS A 176 -29.65 8.63 13.78
C CYS A 176 -30.20 9.99 14.25
N LEU A 177 -29.37 10.77 14.95
CA LEU A 177 -29.72 12.14 15.38
C LEU A 177 -29.48 13.16 14.25
N GLN A 178 -30.47 13.33 13.36
CA GLN A 178 -30.52 14.49 12.48
C GLN A 178 -30.93 15.76 13.25
N ALA A 179 -30.05 16.76 13.27
CA ALA A 179 -30.35 18.08 13.83
C ALA A 179 -31.05 18.98 12.77
N GLY A 180 -32.36 18.83 12.64
CA GLY A 180 -33.21 19.63 11.74
C GLY A 180 -34.69 19.35 12.04
N GLY A 181 -35.25 20.05 13.03
CA GLY A 181 -36.43 19.57 13.75
C GLY A 181 -37.80 19.86 13.12
N ILE A 182 -38.74 18.96 13.41
CA ILE A 182 -40.19 19.22 13.47
C ILE A 182 -40.67 18.81 14.88
N GLU A 183 -41.82 19.33 15.31
CA GLU A 183 -42.26 19.31 16.71
C GLU A 183 -42.92 18.00 17.19
N ARG A 184 -42.76 17.74 18.49
CA ARG A 184 -43.73 17.10 19.43
C ARG A 184 -44.71 16.06 18.87
N GLY A 185 -44.46 14.78 19.15
CA GLY A 185 -45.42 13.70 18.90
C GLY A 185 -45.13 12.41 19.68
N LEU A 186 -45.10 12.46 21.02
CA LEU A 186 -44.88 11.27 21.84
C LEU A 186 -46.21 10.54 22.11
N ALA A 187 -46.38 9.35 21.51
CA ALA A 187 -47.45 8.41 21.84
C ALA A 187 -46.86 7.00 21.89
N ILE A 188 -46.83 6.39 23.09
CA ILE A 188 -46.27 5.04 23.29
C ILE A 188 -47.43 4.05 23.50
N ALA A 189 -47.58 3.16 22.55
CA ALA A 189 -48.26 1.87 22.69
C ALA A 189 -47.51 0.87 21.76
N GLY A 190 -47.31 -0.40 22.13
CA GLY A 190 -47.72 -1.06 23.36
C GLY A 190 -47.66 -2.57 23.17
N ILE A 191 -46.46 -3.14 23.14
CA ILE A 191 -46.21 -4.56 22.84
C ILE A 191 -45.40 -5.17 24.00
N PRO A 192 -45.85 -6.29 24.60
CA PRO A 192 -45.08 -7.00 25.62
C PRO A 192 -43.91 -7.75 24.98
N VAL A 193 -42.76 -7.76 25.65
CA VAL A 193 -41.61 -8.61 25.30
C VAL A 193 -41.48 -9.68 26.38
N GLU A 194 -41.92 -10.90 26.07
CA GLU A 194 -41.90 -12.05 26.97
C GLU A 194 -40.52 -12.74 26.98
N ASP A 195 -39.46 -11.98 27.29
CA ASP A 195 -38.09 -12.48 27.44
C ASP A 195 -37.41 -11.86 28.68
N PRO A 196 -37.01 -12.66 29.68
CA PRO A 196 -36.30 -12.17 30.86
C PRO A 196 -34.95 -11.52 30.58
N ASP A 197 -34.18 -12.00 29.61
CA ASP A 197 -32.78 -11.61 29.42
C ASP A 197 -32.66 -10.22 28.78
N MET A 198 -33.61 -9.83 27.92
CA MET A 198 -33.68 -8.47 27.37
C MET A 198 -33.95 -7.39 28.44
N GLN A 199 -34.56 -7.72 29.58
CA GLN A 199 -34.76 -6.73 30.65
C GLN A 199 -33.45 -6.27 31.29
N CYS A 200 -32.40 -7.10 31.26
CA CYS A 200 -31.10 -6.73 31.80
C CYS A 200 -30.43 -5.66 30.93
N VAL A 201 -30.44 -5.85 29.60
CA VAL A 201 -29.87 -4.93 28.60
C VAL A 201 -30.52 -3.54 28.69
N PHE A 202 -31.85 -3.48 28.81
CA PHE A 202 -32.59 -2.21 28.91
C PHE A 202 -32.22 -1.39 30.17
N ARG A 203 -31.95 -2.05 31.30
CA ARG A 203 -31.55 -1.37 32.55
C ARG A 203 -30.10 -0.85 32.51
N VAL A 204 -29.22 -1.51 31.75
CA VAL A 204 -27.85 -1.02 31.51
C VAL A 204 -27.87 0.23 30.62
N ALA A 205 -28.64 0.21 29.52
CA ALA A 205 -28.76 1.34 28.59
C ALA A 205 -29.23 2.63 29.29
N LEU A 206 -30.23 2.55 30.18
CA LEU A 206 -30.74 3.70 30.93
C LEU A 206 -29.69 4.30 31.89
N ARG A 207 -28.92 3.46 32.59
CA ARG A 207 -27.84 3.94 33.50
C ARG A 207 -26.71 4.67 32.76
N VAL A 208 -26.42 4.29 31.51
CA VAL A 208 -25.40 4.98 30.70
C VAL A 208 -25.89 6.37 30.27
N LEU A 209 -27.19 6.55 30.01
CA LEU A 209 -27.78 7.85 29.68
C LEU A 209 -27.77 8.81 30.89
N ASP A 210 -28.16 8.35 32.08
CA ASP A 210 -28.13 9.16 33.31
C ASP A 210 -26.71 9.64 33.66
N LEU A 211 -25.70 8.78 33.48
CA LEU A 211 -24.29 9.14 33.73
C LEU A 211 -23.75 10.18 32.74
N TRP A 212 -24.29 10.24 31.52
CA TRP A 212 -23.87 11.24 30.52
C TRP A 212 -24.52 12.62 30.77
N ALA A 213 -25.73 12.66 31.34
CA ALA A 213 -26.47 13.89 31.62
C ALA A 213 -25.83 14.75 32.74
N CYS A 214 -25.00 14.17 33.61
CA CYS A 214 -24.63 14.78 34.89
C CYS A 214 -23.37 15.69 34.87
N ASN A 215 -22.74 15.96 33.71
CA ASN A 215 -21.45 16.69 33.68
C ASN A 215 -21.35 17.85 32.66
N ARG A 216 -22.32 18.78 32.69
CA ARG A 216 -22.18 20.14 32.13
C ARG A 216 -22.99 21.19 32.92
N GLN A 217 -22.44 21.69 34.04
CA GLN A 217 -22.90 22.95 34.65
C GLN A 217 -21.75 23.78 35.24
N THR A 218 -21.19 24.70 34.43
CA THR A 218 -20.89 26.09 34.86
C THR A 218 -20.47 26.93 33.67
N ILE A 219 -21.29 27.93 33.31
CA ILE A 219 -20.93 29.29 32.88
C ILE A 219 -22.25 30.07 32.74
N ARG A 220 -22.33 31.24 33.39
CA ARG A 220 -23.49 32.16 33.27
C ARG A 220 -23.34 33.03 32.02
N TRP A 221 -24.45 33.36 31.38
CA TRP A 221 -24.54 34.52 30.47
C TRP A 221 -25.71 35.44 30.87
N GLY A 222 -25.55 36.72 30.55
CA GLY A 222 -26.49 37.80 30.89
C GLY A 222 -27.74 37.83 29.99
N ARG A 223 -28.67 38.74 30.29
CA ARG A 223 -29.95 38.90 29.58
C ARG A 223 -29.95 40.11 28.65
N GLY A 224 -30.78 40.05 27.61
CA GLY A 224 -31.17 41.19 26.76
C GLY A 224 -30.40 41.24 25.43
N GLN A 225 -31.01 41.65 24.31
CA GLN A 225 -32.42 42.02 24.05
C GLN A 225 -32.84 41.51 22.66
N ALA A 226 -34.16 41.52 22.37
CA ALA A 226 -34.72 40.92 21.17
C ALA A 226 -34.94 41.93 20.02
N CYS A 227 -34.74 41.48 18.78
CA CYS A 227 -35.32 42.08 17.58
C CYS A 227 -35.75 40.96 16.61
N ARG A 228 -36.96 41.04 16.04
CA ARG A 228 -37.46 40.12 15.00
C ARG A 228 -37.36 40.80 13.64
N ALA A 229 -36.81 40.11 12.64
CA ALA A 229 -36.92 40.51 11.22
C ALA A 229 -36.86 39.30 10.27
N THR A 230 -38.03 38.90 9.78
CA THR A 230 -38.35 38.63 8.36
C THR A 230 -37.41 37.78 7.47
N VAL A 231 -37.74 36.48 7.35
CA VAL A 231 -37.97 35.70 6.09
C VAL A 231 -36.81 35.42 5.08
N GLU A 232 -36.77 34.17 4.61
CA GLU A 232 -36.14 33.62 3.37
C GLU A 232 -34.60 33.56 3.18
N LYS A 233 -34.03 32.34 3.10
CA LYS A 233 -33.70 31.57 1.85
C LYS A 233 -32.54 30.56 2.02
N ARG A 234 -32.73 29.36 1.41
CA ARG A 234 -31.73 28.37 0.91
C ARG A 234 -30.81 27.67 1.97
N VAL A 235 -30.66 26.34 2.04
CA VAL A 235 -30.34 25.30 1.00
C VAL A 235 -28.91 25.49 0.44
N THR A 236 -27.92 24.61 0.64
CA THR A 236 -27.87 23.27 1.28
C THR A 236 -26.45 22.96 1.83
N ALA A 237 -26.31 21.86 2.57
CA ALA A 237 -25.02 21.28 2.96
C ALA A 237 -24.63 20.05 2.11
N ARG A 238 -23.31 19.83 1.94
CA ARG A 238 -22.54 18.60 1.63
C ARG A 238 -21.08 19.06 1.45
N HIS A 239 -20.06 18.68 2.23
CA HIS A 239 -19.87 17.57 3.17
C HIS A 239 -19.75 16.18 2.51
N LEU A 240 -18.48 15.77 2.33
CA LEU A 240 -17.84 14.44 2.41
C LEU A 240 -18.33 13.36 1.39
N ALA A 241 -17.53 12.65 0.59
CA ALA A 241 -16.15 12.09 0.66
C ALA A 241 -16.02 10.70 1.33
N ALA A 242 -14.92 10.00 1.00
CA ALA A 242 -14.38 8.72 1.54
C ALA A 242 -14.60 7.42 0.70
N PRO A 243 -13.69 6.40 0.79
CA PRO A 243 -13.35 5.56 -0.39
C PRO A 243 -12.91 4.06 -0.15
N ASN A 244 -12.39 3.40 -1.22
CA ASN A 244 -11.34 2.35 -1.29
C ASN A 244 -11.60 0.89 -0.82
N THR A 245 -11.13 -0.09 -1.63
CA THR A 245 -10.07 -1.10 -1.34
C THR A 245 -9.67 -1.94 -2.60
N PRO A 246 -8.48 -2.59 -2.70
CA PRO A 246 -7.90 -2.99 -4.01
C PRO A 246 -7.54 -4.48 -4.22
N THR A 247 -7.49 -5.01 -5.47
CA THR A 247 -6.32 -5.73 -6.08
C THR A 247 -6.58 -6.48 -7.42
N MET A 248 -5.48 -6.70 -8.17
CA MET A 248 -5.27 -7.62 -9.33
C MET A 248 -5.86 -7.20 -10.70
N PRO A 249 -5.12 -7.56 -11.76
CA PRO A 249 -4.34 -6.59 -12.54
C PRO A 249 -5.25 -5.59 -13.26
N SER A 250 -5.20 -4.33 -12.84
CA SER A 250 -5.86 -3.25 -13.57
C SER A 250 -5.14 -3.06 -14.91
N LEU A 251 -5.83 -3.40 -15.99
CA LEU A 251 -5.83 -2.57 -17.20
C LEU A 251 -5.89 -1.10 -16.75
N ASP A 252 -5.10 -0.20 -17.34
CA ASP A 252 -5.17 1.23 -17.00
C ASP A 252 -6.64 1.66 -17.07
N LEU A 253 -7.22 1.94 -15.90
CA LEU A 253 -8.67 1.97 -15.73
C LEU A 253 -9.14 3.38 -16.10
N VAL A 254 -9.12 3.67 -17.40
CA VAL A 254 -9.37 5.00 -17.95
C VAL A 254 -10.77 5.43 -17.53
N ASP A 255 -10.81 6.42 -16.63
CA ASP A 255 -12.03 7.13 -16.28
C ASP A 255 -12.43 7.97 -17.48
N HIS A 256 -13.41 7.46 -18.24
CA HIS A 256 -14.04 8.16 -19.35
C HIS A 256 -15.21 9.04 -18.88
N SER A 257 -15.52 9.06 -17.57
CA SER A 257 -16.49 10.02 -17.03
C SER A 257 -15.90 11.42 -16.96
N PRO A 258 -16.66 12.46 -17.31
CA PRO A 258 -16.20 13.84 -17.20
C PRO A 258 -16.06 14.22 -15.71
N HIS A 259 -14.88 14.66 -15.30
CA HIS A 259 -14.71 15.23 -13.97
C HIS A 259 -15.50 16.56 -13.82
N HIS A 260 -16.55 16.55 -12.99
CA HIS A 260 -17.47 17.67 -12.76
C HIS A 260 -18.21 18.16 -14.02
N PRO A 261 -19.13 17.35 -14.58
CA PRO A 261 -19.91 17.75 -15.75
C PRO A 261 -20.82 18.93 -15.41
N ALA A 262 -20.72 20.01 -16.20
CA ALA A 262 -21.74 21.05 -16.18
C ALA A 262 -23.05 20.50 -16.76
N ALA A 263 -24.17 20.75 -16.09
CA ALA A 263 -25.49 20.42 -16.60
C ALA A 263 -25.83 21.28 -17.82
N VAL A 264 -26.25 20.63 -18.90
CA VAL A 264 -26.79 21.27 -20.11
C VAL A 264 -28.16 21.91 -19.77
N PRO A 265 -28.53 23.07 -20.34
CA PRO A 265 -29.85 23.65 -20.15
C PRO A 265 -30.97 22.67 -20.53
N PRO A 266 -32.14 22.69 -19.84
CA PRO A 266 -33.21 21.72 -20.08
C PRO A 266 -33.65 21.64 -21.55
N LEU A 267 -33.64 20.43 -22.10
CA LEU A 267 -34.02 20.16 -23.48
C LEU A 267 -35.55 20.07 -23.59
N ALA A 268 -36.15 20.91 -24.42
CA ALA A 268 -37.60 20.88 -24.67
C ALA A 268 -38.07 19.52 -25.22
N THR A 269 -37.21 18.83 -25.97
CA THR A 269 -37.42 17.47 -26.47
C THR A 269 -37.59 16.45 -25.35
N ALA A 270 -36.89 16.61 -24.23
CA ALA A 270 -36.83 15.69 -23.09
C ALA A 270 -37.39 16.31 -21.79
N SER A 271 -38.52 17.00 -21.93
CA SER A 271 -39.17 17.75 -20.86
C SER A 271 -40.00 16.89 -19.89
N ASN A 272 -40.23 15.61 -20.18
CA ASN A 272 -40.89 14.64 -19.29
C ASN A 272 -40.44 13.19 -19.61
N LEU A 273 -39.18 12.86 -19.35
CA LEU A 273 -38.64 11.53 -19.56
C LEU A 273 -39.02 10.61 -18.39
N ILE A 274 -39.51 9.40 -18.67
CA ILE A 274 -39.68 8.36 -17.66
C ILE A 274 -38.53 7.36 -17.75
N LEU A 275 -37.90 7.10 -16.60
CA LEU A 275 -36.95 6.02 -16.40
C LEU A 275 -37.61 4.94 -15.55
N ILE A 276 -37.71 3.71 -16.07
CA ILE A 276 -38.16 2.56 -15.29
C ILE A 276 -36.92 1.87 -14.70
N ASP A 277 -36.89 1.80 -13.37
CA ASP A 277 -35.84 1.17 -12.56
C ASP A 277 -36.17 -0.31 -12.34
N ASN A 278 -35.32 -1.18 -12.88
CA ASN A 278 -35.38 -2.63 -12.70
C ASN A 278 -34.42 -3.10 -11.57
N TYR A 279 -34.30 -2.31 -10.50
CA TYR A 279 -33.52 -2.63 -9.30
C TYR A 279 -31.99 -2.78 -9.52
N ASP A 280 -31.41 -2.02 -10.46
CA ASP A 280 -29.96 -2.02 -10.71
C ASP A 280 -29.24 -0.87 -9.98
N SER A 281 -28.03 -1.14 -9.50
CA SER A 281 -27.18 -0.15 -8.83
C SER A 281 -26.77 1.02 -9.75
N PHE A 282 -26.74 0.82 -11.06
CA PHE A 282 -26.38 1.82 -12.06
C PHE A 282 -27.58 2.63 -12.60
N THR A 283 -28.84 2.32 -12.26
CA THR A 283 -30.01 3.12 -12.69
C THR A 283 -29.85 4.61 -12.35
N TRP A 284 -29.25 4.92 -11.20
CA TRP A 284 -29.02 6.31 -10.78
C TRP A 284 -27.89 7.01 -11.54
N ASN A 285 -26.96 6.27 -12.16
CA ASN A 285 -25.98 6.82 -13.08
C ASN A 285 -26.64 7.15 -14.43
N VAL A 286 -27.54 6.29 -14.94
CA VAL A 286 -28.38 6.58 -16.12
C VAL A 286 -29.19 7.85 -15.88
N TYR A 287 -29.91 7.94 -14.74
CA TYR A 287 -30.61 9.14 -14.31
C TYR A 287 -29.70 10.38 -14.29
N GLN A 288 -28.52 10.27 -13.67
CA GLN A 288 -27.58 11.38 -13.55
C GLN A 288 -27.13 11.89 -14.93
N TYR A 289 -26.73 11.00 -15.84
CA TYR A 289 -26.29 11.38 -17.18
C TYR A 289 -27.42 12.01 -18.01
N LEU A 290 -28.65 11.46 -17.94
CA LEU A 290 -29.83 12.03 -18.61
C LEU A 290 -30.13 13.46 -18.11
N VAL A 291 -30.13 13.68 -16.78
CA VAL A 291 -30.35 15.01 -16.18
C VAL A 291 -29.21 15.98 -16.52
N LEU A 292 -27.96 15.51 -16.57
CA LEU A 292 -26.81 16.33 -16.95
C LEU A 292 -26.80 16.73 -18.43
N GLU A 293 -27.40 15.95 -19.32
CA GLU A 293 -27.64 16.34 -20.72
C GLU A 293 -28.98 17.09 -20.92
N GLY A 294 -29.67 17.46 -19.84
CA GLY A 294 -30.82 18.37 -19.87
C GLY A 294 -32.20 17.71 -19.88
N ALA A 295 -32.32 16.40 -19.62
CA ALA A 295 -33.63 15.78 -19.44
C ALA A 295 -34.26 16.14 -18.09
N THR A 296 -35.59 16.29 -18.07
CA THR A 296 -36.38 16.26 -16.84
C THR A 296 -36.87 14.83 -16.63
N VAL A 297 -36.27 14.11 -15.68
CA VAL A 297 -36.47 12.66 -15.50
C VAL A 297 -37.32 12.36 -14.27
N THR A 298 -38.34 11.52 -14.43
CA THR A 298 -39.06 10.87 -13.33
C THR A 298 -38.73 9.38 -13.31
N VAL A 299 -38.35 8.85 -12.13
CA VAL A 299 -38.01 7.44 -11.94
C VAL A 299 -39.18 6.71 -11.28
N TYR A 300 -39.53 5.52 -11.75
CA TYR A 300 -40.44 4.58 -11.10
C TYR A 300 -39.80 3.19 -11.09
N ARG A 301 -39.99 2.41 -10.02
CA ARG A 301 -39.58 0.99 -10.05
C ARG A 301 -40.52 0.17 -10.91
N ASN A 302 -40.02 -0.93 -11.45
CA ASN A 302 -40.76 -1.76 -12.41
C ASN A 302 -41.99 -2.49 -11.81
N ASP A 303 -42.17 -2.45 -10.49
CA ASP A 303 -43.31 -2.97 -9.73
C ASP A 303 -44.10 -1.90 -8.93
N GLU A 304 -43.57 -0.67 -8.80
CA GLU A 304 -44.21 0.45 -8.07
C GLU A 304 -45.11 1.34 -8.97
N VAL A 305 -45.29 1.01 -10.25
CA VAL A 305 -46.16 1.75 -11.18
C VAL A 305 -46.83 0.81 -12.18
N ASN A 306 -48.10 1.10 -12.52
CA ASN A 306 -48.82 0.34 -13.56
C ASN A 306 -48.88 1.07 -14.92
N LEU A 307 -49.21 0.34 -15.98
CA LEU A 307 -49.22 0.88 -17.35
C LEU A 307 -50.18 2.06 -17.54
N GLN A 308 -51.34 2.08 -16.87
CA GLN A 308 -52.30 3.19 -16.99
C GLN A 308 -51.78 4.46 -16.30
N GLU A 309 -51.05 4.31 -15.18
CA GLU A 309 -50.37 5.41 -14.54
C GLU A 309 -49.26 5.98 -15.43
N LEU A 310 -48.44 5.13 -16.05
CA LEU A 310 -47.41 5.55 -17.02
C LEU A 310 -48.02 6.32 -18.20
N ILE A 311 -49.11 5.83 -18.78
CA ILE A 311 -49.85 6.53 -19.85
C ILE A 311 -50.34 7.90 -19.35
N SER A 312 -50.92 7.97 -18.14
CA SER A 312 -51.43 9.23 -17.57
C SER A 312 -50.36 10.31 -17.38
N LYS A 313 -49.08 9.94 -17.25
CA LYS A 313 -47.98 10.90 -17.12
C LYS A 313 -47.64 11.63 -18.42
N ASN A 314 -48.07 11.12 -19.58
CA ASN A 314 -47.71 11.63 -20.91
C ASN A 314 -46.18 11.82 -21.09
N PRO A 315 -45.36 10.74 -20.99
CA PRO A 315 -43.92 10.83 -21.18
C PRO A 315 -43.53 11.35 -22.57
N THR A 316 -42.44 12.12 -22.65
CA THR A 316 -41.80 12.53 -23.92
C THR A 316 -40.81 11.49 -24.42
N GLN A 317 -40.22 10.70 -23.53
CA GLN A 317 -39.34 9.56 -23.80
C GLN A 317 -39.54 8.49 -22.72
N LEU A 318 -39.25 7.24 -23.09
CA LEU A 318 -39.13 6.12 -22.15
C LEU A 318 -37.67 5.61 -22.15
N VAL A 319 -37.12 5.41 -20.97
CA VAL A 319 -35.85 4.68 -20.77
C VAL A 319 -36.10 3.50 -19.84
N ILE A 320 -35.62 2.32 -20.22
CA ILE A 320 -35.60 1.13 -19.38
C ILE A 320 -34.17 0.92 -18.89
N SER A 321 -33.99 0.92 -17.57
CA SER A 321 -32.68 0.76 -16.93
C SER A 321 -32.07 -0.64 -17.17
N PRO A 322 -30.79 -0.83 -16.79
CA PRO A 322 -30.28 -2.15 -16.45
C PRO A 322 -31.10 -2.82 -15.34
N GLY A 323 -30.89 -4.12 -15.14
CA GLY A 323 -31.55 -4.92 -14.11
C GLY A 323 -30.87 -6.29 -13.96
N PRO A 324 -30.88 -6.90 -12.78
CA PRO A 324 -30.50 -8.30 -12.60
C PRO A 324 -31.63 -9.24 -13.08
N GLY A 325 -31.27 -10.48 -13.41
CA GLY A 325 -32.23 -11.52 -13.77
C GLY A 325 -32.45 -11.69 -15.28
N HIS A 326 -33.66 -12.03 -15.68
CA HIS A 326 -34.06 -12.28 -17.07
C HIS A 326 -35.29 -11.43 -17.45
N PRO A 327 -35.41 -10.95 -18.71
CA PRO A 327 -36.60 -10.21 -19.17
C PRO A 327 -37.91 -11.03 -19.16
N ASP A 328 -37.87 -12.32 -18.81
CA ASP A 328 -39.06 -13.17 -18.61
C ASP A 328 -39.59 -13.20 -17.17
N THR A 329 -38.73 -12.94 -16.18
CA THR A 329 -39.05 -13.13 -14.76
C THR A 329 -38.97 -11.83 -13.97
N ASP A 330 -38.04 -10.94 -14.30
CA ASP A 330 -37.61 -9.86 -13.40
C ASP A 330 -37.88 -8.44 -13.92
N ALA A 331 -38.34 -8.32 -15.18
CA ALA A 331 -38.55 -7.04 -15.87
C ALA A 331 -39.77 -6.22 -15.40
N GLY A 332 -40.66 -6.78 -14.57
CA GLY A 332 -41.90 -6.11 -14.15
C GLY A 332 -42.68 -5.50 -15.32
N ILE A 333 -43.12 -4.25 -15.15
CA ILE A 333 -43.88 -3.49 -16.15
C ILE A 333 -43.06 -3.09 -17.40
N SER A 334 -41.73 -3.27 -17.41
CA SER A 334 -40.86 -2.77 -18.50
C SER A 334 -41.22 -3.33 -19.87
N ASN A 335 -41.57 -4.62 -19.97
CA ASN A 335 -42.00 -5.23 -21.24
C ASN A 335 -43.30 -4.60 -21.77
N GLU A 336 -44.29 -4.39 -20.89
CA GLU A 336 -45.57 -3.77 -21.25
C GLU A 336 -45.41 -2.29 -21.62
N ALA A 337 -44.51 -1.58 -20.92
CA ALA A 337 -44.17 -0.20 -21.23
C ALA A 337 -43.51 -0.07 -22.61
N ILE A 338 -42.52 -0.91 -22.95
CA ILE A 338 -41.93 -0.93 -24.29
C ILE A 338 -43.00 -1.23 -25.34
N ALA A 339 -43.80 -2.29 -25.15
CA ALA A 339 -44.84 -2.69 -26.09
C ALA A 339 -45.92 -1.60 -26.28
N HIS A 340 -46.19 -0.79 -25.25
CA HIS A 340 -47.14 0.32 -25.36
C HIS A 340 -46.52 1.56 -26.02
N PHE A 341 -45.30 1.95 -25.66
CA PHE A 341 -44.72 3.25 -26.04
C PHE A 341 -43.91 3.22 -27.34
N ALA A 342 -43.46 2.05 -27.79
CA ALA A 342 -42.91 1.86 -29.14
C ALA A 342 -43.90 2.38 -30.20
N GLY A 343 -43.40 3.15 -31.17
CA GLY A 343 -44.24 3.77 -32.20
C GLY A 343 -44.99 5.03 -31.76
N LYS A 344 -44.83 5.50 -30.51
CA LYS A 344 -45.44 6.74 -30.00
C LYS A 344 -44.40 7.78 -29.58
N ILE A 345 -43.37 7.35 -28.87
CA ILE A 345 -42.27 8.18 -28.36
C ILE A 345 -40.92 7.46 -28.55
N PRO A 346 -39.77 8.15 -28.41
CA PRO A 346 -38.47 7.50 -28.38
C PRO A 346 -38.36 6.57 -27.18
N VAL A 347 -37.88 5.34 -27.40
CA VAL A 347 -37.62 4.33 -26.36
C VAL A 347 -36.15 3.90 -26.39
N LEU A 348 -35.48 3.96 -25.25
CA LEU A 348 -34.12 3.44 -25.06
C LEU A 348 -34.09 2.33 -24.01
N GLY A 349 -33.39 1.24 -24.29
CA GLY A 349 -33.10 0.18 -23.32
C GLY A 349 -31.60 0.06 -23.03
N VAL A 350 -31.22 -0.09 -21.76
CA VAL A 350 -29.82 -0.30 -21.35
C VAL A 350 -29.68 -1.65 -20.64
N CYS A 351 -28.72 -2.47 -21.05
CA CYS A 351 -28.47 -3.83 -20.56
C CYS A 351 -29.75 -4.69 -20.55
N MET A 352 -30.36 -4.98 -19.39
CA MET A 352 -31.65 -5.68 -19.35
C MET A 352 -32.77 -4.93 -20.08
N GLY A 353 -32.69 -3.60 -20.18
CA GLY A 353 -33.58 -2.80 -21.04
C GLY A 353 -33.44 -3.12 -22.53
N GLU A 354 -32.23 -3.40 -23.05
CA GLU A 354 -32.08 -3.94 -24.41
C GLU A 354 -32.72 -5.32 -24.51
N GLN A 355 -32.47 -6.19 -23.52
CA GLN A 355 -32.99 -7.56 -23.49
C GLN A 355 -34.53 -7.58 -23.48
N CYS A 356 -35.18 -6.64 -22.78
CA CYS A 356 -36.62 -6.43 -22.83
C CYS A 356 -37.09 -5.99 -24.23
N ILE A 357 -36.38 -5.08 -24.91
CA ILE A 357 -36.69 -4.70 -26.30
C ILE A 357 -36.56 -5.92 -27.23
N TYR A 358 -35.47 -6.69 -27.11
CA TYR A 358 -35.22 -7.89 -27.89
C TYR A 358 -36.36 -8.91 -27.75
N LYS A 359 -36.77 -9.16 -26.49
CA LYS A 359 -37.91 -10.02 -26.15
C LYS A 359 -39.24 -9.50 -26.70
N VAL A 360 -39.58 -8.23 -26.50
CA VAL A 360 -40.89 -7.66 -26.87
C VAL A 360 -41.15 -7.76 -28.37
N PHE A 361 -40.09 -7.70 -29.18
CA PHE A 361 -40.18 -7.92 -30.63
C PHE A 361 -39.99 -9.38 -31.07
N GLY A 362 -39.98 -10.35 -30.15
CA GLY A 362 -40.02 -11.79 -30.41
C GLY A 362 -38.66 -12.50 -30.46
N GLY A 363 -37.57 -11.84 -30.08
CA GLY A 363 -36.23 -12.41 -30.05
C GLY A 363 -35.92 -13.13 -28.73
N ARG A 364 -35.01 -14.12 -28.76
CA ARG A 364 -34.58 -14.85 -27.56
C ARG A 364 -33.28 -14.29 -26.99
N VAL A 365 -33.35 -13.93 -25.71
CA VAL A 365 -32.21 -13.64 -24.84
C VAL A 365 -31.71 -14.98 -24.26
N ASP A 366 -30.39 -15.16 -24.26
CA ASP A 366 -29.73 -16.42 -23.90
C ASP A 366 -28.30 -16.13 -23.41
N VAL A 367 -27.55 -17.15 -23.00
CA VAL A 367 -26.16 -17.01 -22.54
C VAL A 367 -25.29 -16.39 -23.65
N ALA A 368 -24.60 -15.29 -23.34
CA ALA A 368 -23.86 -14.46 -24.31
C ALA A 368 -22.56 -15.11 -24.87
N GLY A 369 -22.29 -16.38 -24.56
CA GLY A 369 -21.03 -17.08 -24.83
C GLY A 369 -19.87 -16.63 -23.94
N GLU A 370 -19.67 -15.32 -23.80
CA GLU A 370 -18.70 -14.70 -22.89
C GLU A 370 -19.41 -14.00 -21.72
N VAL A 371 -19.20 -14.49 -20.50
CA VAL A 371 -19.65 -13.80 -19.28
C VAL A 371 -18.63 -12.73 -18.90
N LEU A 372 -19.00 -11.45 -19.02
CA LEU A 372 -18.11 -10.32 -18.76
C LEU A 372 -18.80 -9.27 -17.88
N HIS A 373 -18.30 -9.15 -16.64
CA HIS A 373 -18.72 -8.18 -15.64
C HIS A 373 -17.54 -7.25 -15.29
N GLY A 374 -17.77 -5.93 -15.31
CA GLY A 374 -16.79 -4.92 -14.88
C GLY A 374 -15.57 -4.78 -15.78
N LYS A 375 -15.68 -5.10 -17.08
CA LYS A 375 -14.59 -4.98 -18.05
C LYS A 375 -15.03 -4.25 -19.31
N THR A 376 -14.10 -3.57 -19.96
CA THR A 376 -14.32 -2.91 -21.24
C THR A 376 -14.15 -3.85 -22.44
N SER A 377 -14.71 -3.48 -23.59
CA SER A 377 -14.47 -4.12 -24.89
C SER A 377 -14.57 -3.05 -26.00
N PRO A 378 -13.81 -3.15 -27.10
CA PRO A 378 -13.87 -2.17 -28.19
C PRO A 378 -15.16 -2.37 -29.00
N LEU A 379 -15.94 -1.30 -29.17
CA LEU A 379 -17.24 -1.34 -29.82
C LEU A 379 -17.15 -1.03 -31.32
N ARG A 380 -17.70 -1.92 -32.16
CA ARG A 380 -18.09 -1.60 -33.55
C ARG A 380 -19.54 -1.12 -33.57
N HIS A 381 -19.84 -0.07 -34.34
CA HIS A 381 -21.22 0.43 -34.47
C HIS A 381 -21.56 1.02 -35.83
N ASP A 382 -22.86 1.09 -36.19
CA ASP A 382 -23.34 1.61 -37.47
C ASP A 382 -23.29 3.15 -37.61
N GLY A 383 -22.96 3.87 -36.52
CA GLY A 383 -22.75 5.32 -36.49
C GLY A 383 -24.02 6.17 -36.56
N LYS A 384 -25.19 5.58 -36.28
CA LYS A 384 -26.50 6.24 -36.34
C LYS A 384 -27.25 6.14 -35.02
N GLY A 385 -28.21 7.03 -34.80
CA GLY A 385 -29.01 7.07 -33.58
C GLY A 385 -28.14 7.46 -32.39
N VAL A 386 -28.11 6.63 -31.33
CA VAL A 386 -27.22 6.89 -30.17
C VAL A 386 -25.74 7.00 -30.57
N TYR A 387 -25.30 6.31 -31.63
CA TYR A 387 -23.92 6.33 -32.13
C TYR A 387 -23.57 7.52 -33.06
N THR A 388 -24.47 8.50 -33.20
CA THR A 388 -24.26 9.61 -34.14
C THR A 388 -23.05 10.46 -33.75
N GLY A 389 -22.08 10.57 -34.66
CA GLY A 389 -20.87 11.37 -34.47
C GLY A 389 -19.77 10.71 -33.63
N LEU A 390 -19.92 9.44 -33.24
CA LEU A 390 -18.97 8.72 -32.41
C LEU A 390 -17.86 8.02 -33.22
N ALA A 391 -16.71 7.82 -32.58
CA ALA A 391 -15.59 7.07 -33.14
C ALA A 391 -15.83 5.55 -33.05
N GLN A 392 -15.21 4.77 -33.92
CA GLN A 392 -15.18 3.30 -33.80
C GLN A 392 -14.19 2.86 -32.71
N ASP A 393 -14.31 1.62 -32.25
CA ASP A 393 -13.43 0.97 -31.25
C ASP A 393 -13.48 1.61 -29.85
N LEU A 394 -14.51 2.41 -29.56
CA LEU A 394 -14.74 2.98 -28.22
C LEU A 394 -14.78 1.86 -27.16
N PRO A 395 -14.02 1.98 -26.06
CA PRO A 395 -14.12 1.05 -24.95
C PRO A 395 -15.47 1.23 -24.24
N VAL A 396 -16.25 0.16 -24.16
CA VAL A 396 -17.55 0.15 -23.45
C VAL A 396 -17.63 -0.96 -22.44
N THR A 397 -18.26 -0.68 -21.29
CA THR A 397 -18.27 -1.57 -20.12
C THR A 397 -19.39 -2.60 -20.19
N ARG A 398 -19.04 -3.87 -20.02
CA ARG A 398 -19.95 -5.02 -20.02
C ARG A 398 -20.24 -5.49 -18.59
N TYR A 399 -21.52 -5.69 -18.27
CA TYR A 399 -22.03 -6.31 -17.03
C TYR A 399 -23.14 -7.32 -17.36
N HIS A 400 -22.83 -8.30 -18.19
CA HIS A 400 -23.83 -9.29 -18.62
C HIS A 400 -23.25 -10.69 -18.84
N SER A 401 -24.05 -11.69 -18.43
CA SER A 401 -23.93 -13.10 -18.80
C SER A 401 -24.89 -13.50 -19.93
N LEU A 402 -25.90 -12.66 -20.18
CA LEU A 402 -26.98 -12.86 -21.15
C LEU A 402 -26.90 -11.83 -22.28
N ALA A 403 -27.38 -12.17 -23.48
CA ALA A 403 -27.51 -11.25 -24.62
C ALA A 403 -28.59 -11.72 -25.60
N GLY A 404 -29.03 -10.83 -26.50
CA GLY A 404 -29.81 -11.23 -27.67
C GLY A 404 -29.01 -12.14 -28.61
N THR A 405 -29.64 -13.19 -29.14
CA THR A 405 -28.96 -14.21 -29.98
C THR A 405 -29.19 -14.01 -31.48
N HIS A 406 -28.12 -13.89 -32.28
CA HIS A 406 -28.19 -13.68 -33.74
C HIS A 406 -29.13 -14.64 -34.49
N SER A 407 -29.28 -15.89 -34.01
CA SER A 407 -30.17 -16.91 -34.57
C SER A 407 -31.66 -16.66 -34.34
N THR A 408 -32.02 -15.73 -33.44
CA THR A 408 -33.41 -15.35 -33.11
C THR A 408 -33.68 -13.86 -33.28
N LEU A 409 -32.76 -13.12 -33.93
CA LEU A 409 -32.93 -11.69 -34.22
C LEU A 409 -34.22 -11.44 -35.01
N PRO A 410 -35.22 -10.72 -34.47
CA PRO A 410 -36.47 -10.45 -35.17
C PRO A 410 -36.26 -9.65 -36.45
N GLU A 411 -37.05 -9.92 -37.50
CA GLU A 411 -36.92 -9.22 -38.77
C GLU A 411 -37.20 -7.71 -38.66
N CYS A 412 -38.02 -7.28 -37.70
CA CYS A 412 -38.25 -5.85 -37.45
C CYS A 412 -37.08 -5.15 -36.75
N LEU A 413 -36.14 -5.89 -36.17
CA LEU A 413 -34.93 -5.37 -35.54
C LEU A 413 -33.70 -5.45 -36.48
N GLN A 414 -32.70 -4.65 -36.18
CA GLN A 414 -31.35 -4.72 -36.75
C GLN A 414 -30.31 -4.55 -35.64
N VAL A 415 -29.18 -5.25 -35.75
CA VAL A 415 -28.00 -5.00 -34.91
C VAL A 415 -27.40 -3.64 -35.28
N THR A 416 -27.10 -2.81 -34.28
CA THR A 416 -26.48 -1.49 -34.46
C THR A 416 -25.07 -1.43 -33.90
N SER A 417 -24.71 -2.29 -32.95
CA SER A 417 -23.33 -2.44 -32.48
C SER A 417 -23.02 -3.87 -32.01
N TRP A 418 -21.74 -4.22 -32.02
CA TRP A 418 -21.23 -5.56 -31.67
C TRP A 418 -19.78 -5.50 -31.19
N ILE A 419 -19.33 -6.56 -30.49
CA ILE A 419 -17.91 -6.87 -30.32
C ILE A 419 -17.50 -7.81 -31.46
N GLU A 420 -16.31 -7.61 -32.04
CA GLU A 420 -15.75 -8.53 -33.06
C GLU A 420 -15.23 -9.81 -32.41
N ASN A 421 -15.42 -10.96 -33.08
CA ASN A 421 -14.95 -12.25 -32.58
C ASN A 421 -13.91 -12.86 -33.53
N GLY A 422 -12.68 -12.99 -33.05
CA GLY A 422 -11.53 -13.53 -33.79
C GLY A 422 -10.89 -12.55 -34.78
N LEU A 423 -9.71 -12.93 -35.29
CA LEU A 423 -8.95 -12.17 -36.30
C LEU A 423 -9.65 -12.08 -37.67
N ASP A 424 -10.68 -12.91 -37.89
CA ASP A 424 -11.37 -13.07 -39.18
C ASP A 424 -12.64 -12.20 -39.31
N GLY A 425 -12.91 -11.32 -38.34
CA GLY A 425 -14.03 -10.35 -38.41
C GLY A 425 -15.43 -10.96 -38.26
N GLY A 426 -15.55 -12.04 -37.49
CA GLY A 426 -16.83 -12.74 -37.28
C GLY A 426 -17.85 -11.91 -36.47
N LYS A 427 -19.15 -12.17 -36.71
CA LYS A 427 -20.26 -11.61 -35.91
C LYS A 427 -20.17 -12.10 -34.46
N GLY A 428 -19.56 -11.31 -33.59
CA GLY A 428 -19.52 -11.56 -32.15
C GLY A 428 -20.79 -11.12 -31.42
N VAL A 429 -20.65 -10.83 -30.12
CA VAL A 429 -21.78 -10.53 -29.23
C VAL A 429 -22.54 -9.29 -29.69
N ILE A 430 -23.88 -9.36 -29.72
CA ILE A 430 -24.74 -8.20 -29.99
C ILE A 430 -24.59 -7.23 -28.82
N MET A 431 -24.22 -5.98 -29.14
CA MET A 431 -24.01 -4.92 -28.15
C MET A 431 -25.01 -3.75 -28.27
N GLY A 432 -25.83 -3.76 -29.32
CA GLY A 432 -26.82 -2.75 -29.61
C GLY A 432 -27.80 -3.19 -30.69
N ILE A 433 -29.05 -2.78 -30.55
CA ILE A 433 -30.14 -3.06 -31.51
C ILE A 433 -30.96 -1.80 -31.81
N ARG A 434 -31.65 -1.79 -32.95
CA ARG A 434 -32.64 -0.78 -33.32
C ARG A 434 -33.80 -1.43 -34.05
N HIS A 435 -35.03 -0.98 -33.78
CA HIS A 435 -36.17 -1.31 -34.61
C HIS A 435 -36.10 -0.51 -35.92
N LYS A 436 -36.33 -1.16 -37.07
CA LYS A 436 -36.13 -0.57 -38.41
C LYS A 436 -37.02 0.65 -38.68
N GLU A 437 -38.28 0.60 -38.23
CA GLU A 437 -39.28 1.66 -38.45
C GLU A 437 -39.57 2.53 -37.21
N LEU A 438 -39.94 1.90 -36.08
CA LEU A 438 -40.23 2.54 -34.80
C LEU A 438 -38.96 3.10 -34.15
N LEU A 439 -39.10 4.21 -33.43
CA LEU A 439 -38.01 4.96 -32.77
C LEU A 439 -37.56 4.28 -31.46
N VAL A 440 -37.11 3.04 -31.58
CA VAL A 440 -36.69 2.17 -30.48
C VAL A 440 -35.25 1.71 -30.72
N GLU A 441 -34.38 1.95 -29.76
CA GLU A 441 -32.95 1.59 -29.79
C GLU A 441 -32.54 1.01 -28.43
N GLY A 442 -31.52 0.15 -28.40
CA GLY A 442 -31.03 -0.49 -27.20
C GLY A 442 -29.51 -0.65 -27.23
N VAL A 443 -28.91 -0.70 -26.04
CA VAL A 443 -27.48 -0.97 -25.82
C VAL A 443 -27.29 -1.99 -24.69
N GLN A 444 -26.53 -3.07 -24.94
CA GLN A 444 -26.30 -4.17 -23.99
C GLN A 444 -25.12 -3.88 -23.05
N PHE A 445 -24.23 -2.96 -23.43
CA PHE A 445 -23.24 -2.34 -22.54
C PHE A 445 -23.86 -1.20 -21.73
N HIS A 446 -23.11 -0.70 -20.74
CA HIS A 446 -23.55 0.36 -19.84
C HIS A 446 -22.92 1.71 -20.24
N PRO A 447 -23.59 2.60 -21.01
CA PRO A 447 -23.07 3.94 -21.34
C PRO A 447 -22.92 4.85 -20.12
N GLU A 448 -23.59 4.54 -19.01
CA GLU A 448 -23.49 5.23 -17.73
C GLU A 448 -22.31 4.76 -16.85
N SER A 449 -21.57 3.74 -17.28
CA SER A 449 -20.37 3.27 -16.60
C SER A 449 -19.22 4.26 -16.76
N ILE A 450 -18.42 4.39 -15.70
CA ILE A 450 -17.22 5.22 -15.63
C ILE A 450 -16.14 4.85 -16.67
N LEU A 451 -16.16 3.61 -17.18
CA LEU A 451 -15.21 3.11 -18.18
C LEU A 451 -15.79 3.02 -19.60
N SER A 452 -16.96 3.62 -19.85
CA SER A 452 -17.58 3.64 -21.18
C SER A 452 -17.38 4.99 -21.85
N GLU A 453 -16.59 5.02 -22.92
CA GLU A 453 -16.27 6.26 -23.65
C GLU A 453 -17.48 6.80 -24.43
N GLU A 454 -17.61 8.13 -24.47
CA GLU A 454 -18.71 8.88 -25.11
C GLU A 454 -20.14 8.52 -24.65
N GLY A 455 -20.32 7.78 -23.55
CA GLY A 455 -21.63 7.33 -23.08
C GLY A 455 -22.63 8.46 -22.75
N ARG A 456 -22.17 9.63 -22.29
CA ARG A 456 -23.02 10.83 -22.18
C ARG A 456 -23.48 11.35 -23.54
N THR A 457 -22.63 11.30 -24.56
CA THR A 457 -22.97 11.71 -25.93
C THR A 457 -23.96 10.73 -26.57
N MET A 458 -23.89 9.43 -26.25
CA MET A 458 -24.91 8.45 -26.62
C MET A 458 -26.29 8.81 -26.05
N LEU A 459 -26.36 9.12 -24.75
CA LEU A 459 -27.62 9.52 -24.10
C LEU A 459 -28.12 10.88 -24.61
N LYS A 460 -27.23 11.85 -24.83
CA LYS A 460 -27.54 13.13 -25.48
C LYS A 460 -28.16 12.97 -26.87
N ASN A 461 -27.59 12.07 -27.68
CA ASN A 461 -28.11 11.74 -29.02
C ASN A 461 -29.54 11.17 -28.92
N PHE A 462 -29.84 10.36 -27.90
CA PHE A 462 -31.21 9.91 -27.61
C PHE A 462 -32.13 11.05 -27.16
N LEU A 463 -31.70 11.93 -26.26
CA LEU A 463 -32.52 13.06 -25.79
C LEU A 463 -32.89 14.05 -26.91
N GLY A 464 -32.09 14.12 -27.98
CA GLY A 464 -32.42 14.90 -29.18
C GLY A 464 -33.53 14.30 -30.06
N MET A 465 -33.95 13.04 -29.84
CA MET A 465 -34.93 12.35 -30.68
C MET A 465 -36.38 12.68 -30.30
N GLN A 466 -37.27 12.70 -31.30
CA GLN A 466 -38.71 12.97 -31.13
C GLN A 466 -39.60 12.12 -32.04
N GLY A 467 -40.86 11.93 -31.62
CA GLY A 467 -41.88 11.19 -32.37
C GLY A 467 -41.86 9.67 -32.09
N GLY A 468 -42.65 8.91 -32.86
CA GLY A 468 -42.77 7.46 -32.69
C GLY A 468 -41.93 6.63 -33.66
N THR A 469 -41.46 7.22 -34.75
CA THR A 469 -40.76 6.53 -35.85
C THR A 469 -39.49 7.28 -36.26
N TRP A 470 -38.55 6.60 -36.92
CA TRP A 470 -37.38 7.28 -37.51
C TRP A 470 -37.77 8.30 -38.59
N ALA A 471 -38.90 8.09 -39.27
CA ALA A 471 -39.46 9.03 -40.24
C ALA A 471 -40.00 10.30 -39.58
N ASP A 472 -40.69 10.19 -38.44
CA ASP A 472 -41.13 11.34 -37.65
C ASP A 472 -39.94 12.11 -37.07
N ASN A 473 -38.95 11.40 -36.51
CA ASN A 473 -37.74 12.03 -35.99
C ASN A 473 -37.01 12.84 -37.08
N ALA A 474 -36.84 12.25 -38.27
CA ALA A 474 -36.21 12.90 -39.43
C ALA A 474 -37.08 14.01 -40.09
N ARG A 475 -38.34 14.15 -39.70
CA ARG A 475 -39.25 15.24 -40.10
C ARG A 475 -39.23 16.36 -39.06
N LEU A 476 -39.48 16.05 -37.79
CA LEU A 476 -39.47 16.99 -36.66
C LEU A 476 -38.11 17.70 -36.53
N ALA A 477 -37.00 17.01 -36.77
CA ALA A 477 -35.65 17.60 -36.79
C ALA A 477 -35.42 18.63 -37.93
N LYS A 478 -36.27 18.65 -38.98
CA LYS A 478 -36.24 19.66 -40.06
C LYS A 478 -37.19 20.83 -39.81
N ASP A 479 -38.28 20.57 -39.09
CA ASP A 479 -39.33 21.54 -38.77
C ASP A 479 -38.98 22.41 -37.53
N GLY A 480 -37.94 22.04 -36.78
CA GLY A 480 -37.47 22.76 -35.58
C GLY A 480 -36.83 24.15 -35.84
N PRO A 481 -36.75 25.01 -34.81
CA PRO A 481 -36.22 26.37 -34.93
C PRO A 481 -34.70 26.38 -35.24
N LYS A 482 -34.34 26.94 -36.39
CA LYS A 482 -32.96 27.02 -36.91
C LYS A 482 -32.08 28.00 -36.12
N ASN A 483 -31.60 27.60 -34.95
CA ASN A 483 -30.61 28.35 -34.16
C ASN A 483 -29.63 27.42 -33.40
N ALA A 484 -28.80 26.71 -34.16
CA ALA A 484 -27.55 26.10 -33.67
C ALA A 484 -26.48 26.14 -34.80
N PRO A 485 -25.23 26.54 -34.53
CA PRO A 485 -24.21 26.68 -35.57
C PRO A 485 -23.58 25.33 -35.93
N ASN A 486 -23.95 24.77 -37.09
CA ASN A 486 -23.28 23.61 -37.68
C ASN A 486 -21.92 24.01 -38.27
N GLN A 487 -20.85 23.30 -37.89
CA GLN A 487 -19.59 23.26 -38.66
C GLN A 487 -19.16 21.81 -38.91
N ALA A 488 -19.56 21.29 -40.06
CA ALA A 488 -18.97 20.12 -40.69
C ALA A 488 -19.15 20.22 -42.21
N ALA A 489 -18.26 19.58 -42.97
CA ALA A 489 -18.31 19.41 -44.43
C ALA A 489 -18.28 20.71 -45.30
N SER A 490 -17.07 21.18 -45.59
CA SER A 490 -16.70 21.46 -46.99
C SER A 490 -15.24 21.06 -47.20
N ALA A 491 -14.98 20.17 -48.15
CA ALA A 491 -13.66 19.62 -48.43
C ALA A 491 -13.49 19.37 -49.93
N THR A 492 -12.99 20.37 -50.67
CA THR A 492 -12.52 20.18 -52.04
C THR A 492 -11.36 21.13 -52.37
N THR A 493 -10.16 20.53 -52.45
CA THR A 493 -9.07 20.84 -53.40
C THR A 493 -8.89 22.27 -53.91
N THR A 494 -7.74 22.87 -53.63
CA THR A 494 -6.93 23.54 -54.66
C THR A 494 -5.44 23.47 -54.29
N ASN A 495 -4.57 23.39 -55.30
CA ASN A 495 -3.11 23.27 -55.13
C ASN A 495 -2.43 24.65 -55.17
N GLY A 496 -1.19 24.74 -54.68
CA GLY A 496 -0.24 25.75 -55.19
C GLY A 496 0.40 26.68 -54.16
N ASP A 497 1.55 26.26 -53.65
CA ASP A 497 2.80 27.03 -53.58
C ASP A 497 2.83 28.49 -53.04
N ASN A 498 3.37 28.57 -51.82
CA ASN A 498 4.57 29.34 -51.45
C ASN A 498 4.56 30.86 -51.12
N PHE A 499 5.26 31.10 -50.00
CA PHE A 499 6.12 32.25 -49.64
C PHE A 499 5.59 33.51 -48.92
N THR A 500 6.50 34.05 -48.08
CA THR A 500 6.52 35.37 -47.40
C THR A 500 5.53 35.67 -46.25
N THR A 501 5.78 35.05 -45.09
CA THR A 501 6.13 35.72 -43.82
C THR A 501 5.58 37.13 -43.50
N ALA A 502 4.80 37.27 -42.40
CA ALA A 502 5.25 37.81 -41.10
C ALA A 502 4.20 38.61 -40.29
N SER A 503 4.12 38.31 -38.97
CA SER A 503 3.44 39.09 -37.89
C SER A 503 1.89 39.23 -37.94
N ALA A 504 1.15 39.20 -36.83
CA ALA A 504 1.49 39.04 -35.40
C ALA A 504 0.47 38.13 -34.67
N PRO A 505 0.84 37.46 -33.56
CA PRO A 505 0.01 36.41 -32.94
C PRO A 505 -0.91 36.89 -31.81
N SER A 506 -2.03 36.18 -31.61
CA SER A 506 -2.78 36.17 -30.34
C SER A 506 -2.16 35.16 -29.36
N LYS A 507 -2.29 35.42 -28.05
CA LYS A 507 -1.50 34.73 -27.01
C LYS A 507 -1.98 33.30 -26.74
N SER A 508 -1.04 32.35 -26.78
CA SER A 508 -1.18 31.05 -26.12
C SER A 508 -1.04 31.20 -24.60
N GLY A 509 -1.98 30.62 -23.83
CA GLY A 509 -1.88 30.57 -22.37
C GLY A 509 -0.82 29.57 -21.92
N ASN A 510 0.05 29.94 -20.97
CA ASN A 510 1.22 29.17 -20.59
C ASN A 510 0.79 27.87 -19.88
N ILE A 511 1.42 26.75 -20.24
CA ILE A 511 1.14 25.44 -19.63
C ILE A 511 1.41 25.43 -18.12
N LEU A 512 2.39 26.20 -17.62
CA LEU A 512 2.62 26.35 -16.19
C LEU A 512 1.41 26.96 -15.46
N GLU A 513 0.73 27.93 -16.10
CA GLU A 513 -0.47 28.58 -15.56
C GLU A 513 -1.65 27.59 -15.50
N LYS A 514 -1.79 26.74 -16.53
CA LYS A 514 -2.80 25.65 -16.55
C LYS A 514 -2.57 24.65 -15.42
N ILE A 515 -1.35 24.18 -15.26
CA ILE A 515 -0.95 23.24 -14.19
C ILE A 515 -1.23 23.86 -12.81
N PHE A 516 -0.85 25.13 -12.63
CA PHE A 516 -1.04 25.86 -11.37
C PHE A 516 -2.51 26.10 -11.02
N ALA A 517 -3.33 26.51 -12.00
CA ALA A 517 -4.76 26.72 -11.82
C ALA A 517 -5.48 25.40 -11.44
N HIS A 518 -5.15 24.31 -12.14
CA HIS A 518 -5.70 22.99 -11.80
C HIS A 518 -5.27 22.52 -10.41
N ARG A 519 -3.98 22.62 -10.05
CA ARG A 519 -3.52 22.19 -8.73
C ARG A 519 -4.11 23.04 -7.60
N LYS A 520 -4.36 24.34 -7.83
CA LYS A 520 -5.14 25.20 -6.91
C LYS A 520 -6.57 24.70 -6.69
N ALA A 521 -7.28 24.34 -7.75
CA ALA A 521 -8.62 23.75 -7.64
C ALA A 521 -8.58 22.41 -6.89
N ALA A 522 -7.66 21.52 -7.26
CA ALA A 522 -7.49 20.21 -6.63
C ALA A 522 -7.15 20.31 -5.14
N VAL A 523 -6.20 21.16 -4.73
CA VAL A 523 -5.88 21.39 -3.31
C VAL A 523 -7.06 22.02 -2.56
N THR A 524 -7.84 22.90 -3.20
CA THR A 524 -9.04 23.50 -2.58
C THR A 524 -10.10 22.45 -2.26
N ALA A 525 -10.32 21.48 -3.17
CA ALA A 525 -11.20 20.33 -2.94
C ALA A 525 -10.62 19.36 -1.89
N GLN A 526 -9.33 19.03 -2.01
CA GLN A 526 -8.60 18.14 -1.10
C GLN A 526 -8.72 18.58 0.37
N LYS A 527 -8.60 19.89 0.63
CA LYS A 527 -8.76 20.52 1.95
C LYS A 527 -10.16 20.38 2.59
N GLN A 528 -11.16 19.85 1.87
CA GLN A 528 -12.50 19.55 2.40
C GLN A 528 -12.68 18.07 2.78
N VAL A 529 -11.76 17.20 2.38
CA VAL A 529 -11.82 15.75 2.64
C VAL A 529 -11.42 15.48 4.11
N PRO A 530 -12.16 14.65 4.88
CA PRO A 530 -11.79 14.32 6.25
C PRO A 530 -10.41 13.67 6.32
N SER A 531 -9.67 13.88 7.40
CA SER A 531 -8.24 13.56 7.56
C SER A 531 -7.28 14.39 6.69
N LEU A 532 -7.79 15.11 5.69
CA LEU A 532 -7.04 16.04 4.82
C LEU A 532 -7.49 17.51 4.98
N ARG A 533 -8.30 17.82 6.00
CA ARG A 533 -8.59 19.23 6.37
C ARG A 533 -7.34 19.82 7.04
N PRO A 534 -7.06 21.13 6.90
CA PRO A 534 -5.93 21.77 7.58
C PRO A 534 -5.91 21.56 9.10
N SER A 535 -7.10 21.50 9.75
CA SER A 535 -7.26 21.16 11.16
C SER A 535 -6.83 19.74 11.51
N ASP A 536 -7.09 18.79 10.62
CA ASP A 536 -6.82 17.38 10.84
C ASP A 536 -5.32 17.09 10.67
N LEU A 537 -4.69 17.72 9.68
CA LEU A 537 -3.24 17.70 9.52
C LEU A 537 -2.52 18.38 10.68
N GLN A 538 -3.01 19.52 11.17
CA GLN A 538 -2.41 20.18 12.33
C GLN A 538 -2.53 19.30 13.58
N ALA A 539 -3.72 18.74 13.86
CA ALA A 539 -3.89 17.80 14.97
C ALA A 539 -3.02 16.55 14.84
N ALA A 540 -2.81 16.02 13.64
CA ALA A 540 -1.90 14.90 13.41
C ALA A 540 -0.41 15.27 13.63
N TYR A 541 -0.02 16.51 13.34
CA TYR A 541 1.32 17.02 13.60
C TYR A 541 1.55 17.30 15.09
N ASP A 542 0.57 17.89 15.77
CA ASP A 542 0.58 18.19 17.21
C ASP A 542 0.57 16.92 18.08
N LEU A 543 0.28 15.75 17.48
CA LEU A 543 0.38 14.41 18.07
C LEU A 543 1.71 13.70 17.76
N ASP A 544 2.73 14.42 17.25
CA ASP A 544 4.08 13.91 16.92
C ASP A 544 4.09 12.72 15.91
N ILE A 545 3.06 12.57 15.08
CA ILE A 545 2.93 11.47 14.11
C ILE A 545 3.95 11.59 12.95
N ALA A 546 4.49 12.79 12.71
CA ALA A 546 5.40 13.07 11.60
C ALA A 546 6.79 12.41 11.78
N PRO A 547 7.23 11.52 10.88
CA PRO A 547 8.40 10.65 11.10
C PRO A 547 9.72 11.44 11.19
N PRO A 548 10.80 10.85 11.76
CA PRO A 548 12.08 11.55 11.95
C PRO A 548 12.70 12.10 10.65
N ILE A 549 12.94 13.41 10.69
CA ILE A 549 13.56 14.24 9.64
C ILE A 549 15.09 14.24 9.73
N ILE A 550 15.79 14.42 8.60
CA ILE A 550 17.22 14.68 8.54
C ILE A 550 17.55 16.05 7.92
N ASN A 551 18.65 16.66 8.33
CA ASN A 551 19.08 17.96 7.80
C ASN A 551 19.49 17.86 6.32
N PHE A 552 18.62 18.36 5.43
CA PHE A 552 18.81 18.41 3.98
C PHE A 552 20.17 19.01 3.56
N THR A 553 20.60 20.10 4.20
CA THR A 553 21.86 20.79 3.83
C THR A 553 23.11 20.02 4.27
N GLU A 554 23.06 19.30 5.38
CA GLU A 554 24.14 18.42 5.81
C GLU A 554 24.18 17.15 4.96
N ARG A 555 23.02 16.59 4.61
CA ARG A 555 22.89 15.38 3.79
C ARG A 555 23.57 15.54 2.42
N LEU A 556 23.41 16.71 1.78
CA LEU A 556 24.11 17.07 0.55
C LEU A 556 25.64 17.14 0.77
N ARG A 557 26.11 17.88 1.79
CA ARG A 557 27.55 18.01 2.12
C ARG A 557 28.22 16.68 2.50
N GLN A 558 27.44 15.66 2.86
CA GLN A 558 27.90 14.31 3.19
C GLN A 558 27.86 13.33 2.00
N SER A 559 27.70 13.80 0.76
CA SER A 559 27.71 12.96 -0.46
C SER A 559 28.95 12.03 -0.58
N PRO A 560 28.81 10.83 -1.19
CA PRO A 560 29.93 9.97 -1.58
C PRO A 560 30.75 10.54 -2.75
N PHE A 561 30.18 11.45 -3.54
CA PHE A 561 30.79 12.10 -4.70
C PHE A 561 31.10 13.59 -4.43
N ASN A 562 31.92 14.22 -5.26
CA ASN A 562 32.19 15.67 -5.19
C ASN A 562 30.95 16.52 -5.53
N LEU A 563 30.05 15.98 -6.33
CA LEU A 563 28.79 16.58 -6.77
C LEU A 563 27.63 15.72 -6.24
N SER A 564 26.70 16.33 -5.49
CA SER A 564 25.62 15.59 -4.82
C SER A 564 24.52 15.20 -5.82
N LEU A 565 24.04 13.96 -5.78
CA LEU A 565 22.92 13.54 -6.62
C LEU A 565 21.57 13.65 -5.89
N MET A 566 20.63 14.32 -6.56
CA MET A 566 19.22 14.34 -6.25
C MET A 566 18.48 13.51 -7.33
N ALA A 567 18.19 12.26 -7.03
CA ALA A 567 17.61 11.33 -8.00
C ALA A 567 16.08 11.45 -8.00
N GLU A 568 15.48 11.73 -9.16
CA GLU A 568 14.07 12.10 -9.30
C GLU A 568 13.22 10.95 -9.88
N ILE A 569 12.17 10.55 -9.15
CA ILE A 569 11.21 9.51 -9.53
C ILE A 569 10.01 10.18 -10.19
N LYS A 570 9.71 9.81 -11.45
CA LYS A 570 8.78 10.54 -12.32
C LYS A 570 8.14 9.65 -13.39
N ARG A 571 6.86 9.30 -13.21
CA ARG A 571 6.12 8.46 -14.16
C ARG A 571 5.83 9.17 -15.49
N ALA A 572 5.53 10.47 -15.47
CA ALA A 572 5.21 11.28 -16.65
C ALA A 572 5.80 12.71 -16.58
N SER A 573 5.75 13.47 -17.68
CA SER A 573 5.99 14.92 -17.65
C SER A 573 5.22 15.70 -18.72
N PRO A 574 4.86 16.98 -18.48
CA PRO A 574 4.15 17.82 -19.47
C PRO A 574 4.83 17.92 -20.84
N SER A 575 6.15 17.76 -20.90
CA SER A 575 6.96 17.91 -22.12
C SER A 575 7.20 16.60 -22.87
N LYS A 576 6.85 15.43 -22.31
CA LYS A 576 7.17 14.11 -22.88
C LYS A 576 6.08 13.04 -22.71
N GLY A 577 4.96 13.35 -22.06
CA GLY A 577 3.93 12.34 -21.75
C GLY A 577 4.44 11.32 -20.72
N ILE A 578 3.98 10.07 -20.84
CA ILE A 578 4.41 8.96 -19.99
C ILE A 578 5.87 8.61 -20.27
N ILE A 579 6.65 8.40 -19.21
CA ILE A 579 8.06 8.00 -19.24
C ILE A 579 8.21 6.53 -18.82
N ALA A 580 7.55 6.15 -17.71
CA ALA A 580 7.47 4.78 -17.21
C ALA A 580 6.35 4.69 -16.14
N ILE A 581 5.14 4.33 -16.55
CA ILE A 581 3.96 4.31 -15.65
C ILE A 581 4.09 3.23 -14.56
N ASP A 582 4.66 2.07 -14.90
CA ASP A 582 4.87 0.91 -14.01
C ASP A 582 5.92 1.14 -12.91
N THR A 583 6.45 2.36 -12.78
CA THR A 583 7.50 2.67 -11.80
C THR A 583 6.99 2.51 -10.37
N CYS A 584 7.42 1.43 -9.71
CA CYS A 584 7.31 1.24 -8.27
C CYS A 584 8.26 2.20 -7.54
N ALA A 585 7.74 3.36 -7.11
CA ALA A 585 8.51 4.42 -6.46
C ALA A 585 9.40 3.96 -5.28
N PRO A 586 8.93 3.15 -4.30
CA PRO A 586 9.80 2.69 -3.22
C PRO A 586 10.94 1.77 -3.71
N ALA A 587 10.70 0.91 -4.69
CA ALA A 587 11.77 0.09 -5.28
C ALA A 587 12.82 0.97 -5.97
N GLN A 588 12.39 1.95 -6.75
CA GLN A 588 13.28 2.89 -7.45
C GLN A 588 14.09 3.77 -6.49
N ALA A 589 13.47 4.25 -5.39
CA ALA A 589 14.14 5.03 -4.35
C ALA A 589 15.25 4.24 -3.65
N LYS A 590 15.01 2.96 -3.36
CA LYS A 590 15.99 2.04 -2.78
C LYS A 590 17.18 1.83 -3.72
N THR A 591 16.94 1.62 -5.02
CA THR A 591 18.00 1.55 -6.05
C THR A 591 18.82 2.83 -6.11
N TYR A 592 18.17 4.00 -6.10
CA TYR A 592 18.87 5.30 -6.09
C TYR A 592 19.67 5.54 -4.80
N ALA A 593 19.15 5.16 -3.63
CA ALA A 593 19.88 5.27 -2.36
C ALA A 593 21.17 4.43 -2.37
N LEU A 594 21.08 3.16 -2.79
CA LEU A 594 22.22 2.25 -2.88
C LEU A 594 23.24 2.66 -3.97
N ALA A 595 22.79 3.35 -5.03
CA ALA A 595 23.67 3.93 -6.04
C ALA A 595 24.46 5.16 -5.56
N GLY A 596 24.10 5.77 -4.41
CA GLY A 596 24.74 6.99 -3.89
C GLY A 596 23.90 8.28 -4.01
N ALA A 597 22.60 8.12 -4.26
CA ALA A 597 21.51 9.03 -3.86
C ALA A 597 21.84 9.86 -2.61
N SER A 598 22.03 11.18 -2.71
CA SER A 598 22.03 12.05 -1.51
C SER A 598 20.61 12.53 -1.18
N VAL A 599 19.76 12.66 -2.21
CA VAL A 599 18.34 13.04 -2.09
C VAL A 599 17.52 12.19 -3.05
N ILE A 600 16.33 11.76 -2.64
CA ILE A 600 15.29 11.22 -3.53
C ILE A 600 14.23 12.31 -3.72
N SER A 601 14.04 12.74 -4.97
CA SER A 601 13.01 13.70 -5.36
C SER A 601 11.78 12.94 -5.85
N VAL A 602 10.67 13.01 -5.11
CA VAL A 602 9.43 12.31 -5.45
C VAL A 602 8.45 13.32 -6.03
N LEU A 603 8.03 13.12 -7.29
CA LEU A 603 6.89 13.86 -7.84
C LEU A 603 5.61 13.40 -7.12
N THR A 604 4.85 14.37 -6.63
CA THR A 604 3.59 14.14 -5.88
C THR A 604 2.38 14.80 -6.53
N GLU A 605 2.58 15.33 -7.75
CA GLU A 605 1.54 15.94 -8.58
C GLU A 605 0.85 14.85 -9.43
N PRO A 606 -0.47 14.64 -9.29
CA PRO A 606 -1.15 13.49 -9.87
C PRO A 606 -1.47 13.62 -11.36
N GLU A 607 -1.61 14.81 -11.93
CA GLU A 607 -2.17 14.94 -13.28
C GLU A 607 -1.11 14.87 -14.38
N TRP A 608 -0.08 15.72 -14.35
CA TRP A 608 0.93 15.78 -15.40
C TRP A 608 2.19 14.97 -15.12
N PHE A 609 2.43 14.61 -13.85
CA PHE A 609 3.58 13.80 -13.45
C PHE A 609 3.21 12.38 -13.01
N LYS A 610 1.89 12.10 -12.87
CA LYS A 610 1.31 10.83 -12.39
C LYS A 610 1.98 10.32 -11.08
N GLY A 611 2.20 11.24 -10.14
CA GLY A 611 2.76 10.96 -8.81
C GLY A 611 1.76 11.23 -7.67
N SER A 612 1.99 10.66 -6.50
CA SER A 612 1.05 10.74 -5.36
C SER A 612 1.72 11.07 -4.03
N ILE A 613 0.95 11.54 -3.05
CA ILE A 613 1.44 11.71 -1.67
C ILE A 613 1.80 10.36 -1.01
N ASP A 614 1.21 9.27 -1.48
CA ASP A 614 1.48 7.91 -0.99
C ASP A 614 2.76 7.32 -1.58
N ASP A 615 3.18 7.73 -2.79
CA ASP A 615 4.54 7.47 -3.28
C ASP A 615 5.58 8.06 -2.32
N LEU A 616 5.36 9.29 -1.83
CA LEU A 616 6.25 9.95 -0.86
C LEU A 616 6.31 9.18 0.47
N ARG A 617 5.16 8.72 0.99
CA ARG A 617 5.07 7.88 2.19
C ARG A 617 5.79 6.55 2.01
N ALA A 618 5.52 5.83 0.93
CA ALA A 618 6.14 4.54 0.63
C ALA A 618 7.66 4.66 0.42
N VAL A 619 8.11 5.71 -0.29
CA VAL A 619 9.53 6.05 -0.43
C VAL A 619 10.17 6.35 0.92
N ARG A 620 9.52 7.10 1.82
CA ARG A 620 10.07 7.32 3.15
C ARG A 620 10.12 6.04 3.98
N GLN A 621 9.12 5.16 3.87
CA GLN A 621 9.04 3.89 4.62
C GLN A 621 10.10 2.87 4.20
N ILE A 622 10.37 2.69 2.90
CA ILE A 622 11.40 1.72 2.45
C ILE A 622 12.83 2.17 2.80
N LEU A 623 13.04 3.48 2.96
CA LEU A 623 14.30 4.09 3.41
C LEU A 623 14.46 4.10 4.95
N GLU A 624 13.49 3.56 5.70
CA GLU A 624 13.52 3.57 7.16
C GLU A 624 14.65 2.70 7.72
N GLY A 625 15.34 3.21 8.76
CA GLY A 625 16.48 2.55 9.37
C GLY A 625 17.73 2.42 8.50
N MET A 626 17.70 2.75 7.20
CA MET A 626 18.88 2.67 6.34
C MET A 626 20.00 3.59 6.86
N PRO A 627 21.20 3.06 7.18
CA PRO A 627 22.33 3.89 7.57
C PRO A 627 22.67 4.87 6.46
N ASN A 628 22.81 6.15 6.81
CA ASN A 628 23.10 7.23 5.86
C ASN A 628 22.04 7.32 4.73
N ARG A 629 20.74 7.16 5.07
CA ARG A 629 19.63 7.34 4.12
C ARG A 629 19.68 8.69 3.39
N PRO A 630 19.26 8.78 2.12
CA PRO A 630 19.03 10.06 1.44
C PRO A 630 17.92 10.88 2.12
N ALA A 631 17.93 12.19 1.88
CA ALA A 631 16.80 13.06 2.20
C ALA A 631 15.67 12.84 1.18
N VAL A 632 14.42 13.02 1.59
CA VAL A 632 13.24 12.91 0.71
C VAL A 632 12.71 14.31 0.40
N LEU A 633 12.68 14.66 -0.89
CA LEU A 633 12.16 15.92 -1.41
C LEU A 633 10.76 15.71 -2.01
N ARG A 634 9.75 16.41 -1.48
CA ARG A 634 8.45 16.56 -2.17
C ARG A 634 8.62 17.54 -3.33
N LYS A 635 8.50 17.03 -4.56
CA LYS A 635 8.53 17.82 -5.80
C LYS A 635 7.07 18.05 -6.25
N GLU A 636 6.58 19.27 -6.02
CA GLU A 636 5.23 19.72 -6.41
C GLU A 636 5.22 21.24 -6.56
N PHE A 637 4.19 21.76 -7.22
CA PHE A 637 3.82 23.18 -7.24
C PHE A 637 3.22 23.57 -5.88
N VAL A 638 4.06 23.92 -4.92
CA VAL A 638 3.65 24.35 -3.56
C VAL A 638 3.28 25.83 -3.55
N PHE A 639 2.09 26.16 -3.05
CA PHE A 639 1.56 27.52 -2.88
C PHE A 639 0.80 27.76 -1.56
N GLU A 640 0.55 26.69 -0.78
CA GLU A 640 -0.05 26.79 0.55
C GLU A 640 0.72 26.00 1.62
N GLU A 641 0.65 26.48 2.86
CA GLU A 641 1.21 25.84 4.06
C GLU A 641 0.64 24.43 4.26
N TYR A 642 -0.63 24.22 3.87
CA TYR A 642 -1.28 22.92 3.78
C TYR A 642 -0.40 21.85 3.09
N GLN A 643 0.15 22.15 1.91
CA GLN A 643 0.98 21.21 1.15
C GLN A 643 2.32 20.93 1.85
N ILE A 644 2.83 21.88 2.63
CA ILE A 644 4.09 21.74 3.38
C ILE A 644 3.87 20.88 4.63
N LEU A 645 2.77 21.09 5.35
CA LEU A 645 2.39 20.27 6.51
C LEU A 645 2.09 18.82 6.09
N GLU A 646 1.33 18.65 5.02
CA GLU A 646 1.07 17.35 4.39
C GLU A 646 2.37 16.65 3.97
N ALA A 647 3.34 17.38 3.40
CA ALA A 647 4.66 16.85 3.06
C ALA A 647 5.42 16.36 4.30
N ARG A 648 5.41 17.15 5.37
CA ARG A 648 6.10 16.83 6.64
C ARG A 648 5.52 15.58 7.29
N LEU A 649 4.20 15.44 7.30
CA LEU A 649 3.47 14.26 7.80
C LEU A 649 3.71 13.02 6.93
N ALA A 650 3.72 13.17 5.60
CA ALA A 650 4.07 12.12 4.66
C ALA A 650 5.56 11.73 4.71
N GLY A 651 6.40 12.50 5.42
CA GLY A 651 7.78 12.17 5.71
C GLY A 651 8.82 12.75 4.75
N ALA A 652 8.53 13.87 4.10
CA ALA A 652 9.54 14.70 3.45
C ALA A 652 10.54 15.27 4.48
N ASP A 653 11.79 15.42 4.05
CA ASP A 653 12.83 16.20 4.74
C ASP A 653 12.98 17.62 4.14
N THR A 654 12.43 17.85 2.95
CA THR A 654 12.43 19.14 2.25
C THR A 654 11.31 19.23 1.20
N VAL A 655 10.95 20.45 0.80
CA VAL A 655 9.93 20.77 -0.21
C VAL A 655 10.48 21.70 -1.28
N LEU A 656 9.90 21.65 -2.48
CA LEU A 656 10.17 22.62 -3.56
C LEU A 656 9.37 23.92 -3.34
N LEU A 657 9.99 25.08 -3.56
CA LEU A 657 9.31 26.38 -3.69
C LEU A 657 9.78 27.08 -4.97
N ILE A 658 8.88 27.31 -5.93
CA ILE A 658 9.22 27.89 -7.25
C ILE A 658 8.94 29.39 -7.25
N ILE A 659 9.97 30.23 -7.37
CA ILE A 659 9.80 31.70 -7.32
C ILE A 659 8.91 32.21 -8.45
N LYS A 660 8.96 31.59 -9.65
CA LYS A 660 8.15 31.99 -10.81
C LYS A 660 6.63 32.01 -10.56
N MET A 661 6.16 31.29 -9.55
CA MET A 661 4.74 31.01 -9.32
C MET A 661 4.19 31.67 -8.05
N LEU A 662 5.06 32.32 -7.27
CA LEU A 662 4.75 32.82 -5.94
C LEU A 662 5.09 34.31 -5.85
N ASP A 663 4.16 35.12 -5.37
CA ASP A 663 4.48 36.49 -4.97
C ASP A 663 5.46 36.48 -3.79
N ALA A 664 6.20 37.58 -3.60
CA ALA A 664 7.24 37.66 -2.57
C ALA A 664 6.72 37.41 -1.14
N SER A 665 5.48 37.79 -0.82
CA SER A 665 4.90 37.59 0.51
C SER A 665 4.49 36.15 0.75
N THR A 666 3.93 35.48 -0.26
CA THR A 666 3.64 34.04 -0.22
C THR A 666 4.93 33.22 -0.16
N LEU A 667 5.94 33.56 -0.96
CA LEU A 667 7.25 32.90 -0.94
C LEU A 667 7.92 32.99 0.44
N GLU A 668 7.98 34.18 1.03
CA GLU A 668 8.59 34.40 2.35
C GLU A 668 7.84 33.64 3.45
N ARG A 669 6.50 33.66 3.41
CA ARG A 669 5.62 32.94 4.35
C ARG A 669 5.82 31.43 4.26
N LEU A 670 5.77 30.85 3.06
CA LEU A 670 5.95 29.40 2.85
C LEU A 670 7.36 28.93 3.23
N TYR A 671 8.39 29.71 2.93
CA TYR A 671 9.78 29.42 3.30
C TYR A 671 9.95 29.40 4.83
N LYS A 672 9.44 30.40 5.54
CA LYS A 672 9.45 30.46 7.01
C LYS A 672 8.63 29.33 7.64
N TYR A 673 7.46 29.00 7.08
CA TYR A 673 6.64 27.89 7.57
C TYR A 673 7.36 26.55 7.45
N SER A 674 7.97 26.26 6.28
CA SER A 674 8.80 25.07 6.09
C SER A 674 9.94 24.98 7.11
N GLN A 675 10.65 26.09 7.36
CA GLN A 675 11.71 26.12 8.37
C GLN A 675 11.18 25.90 9.80
N SER A 676 9.96 26.34 10.12
CA SER A 676 9.34 26.07 11.43
C SER A 676 9.04 24.59 11.66
N LEU A 677 8.79 23.83 10.58
CA LEU A 677 8.63 22.37 10.59
C LEU A 677 9.98 21.61 10.48
N GLY A 678 11.12 22.32 10.54
CA GLY A 678 12.47 21.77 10.42
C GLY A 678 12.96 21.50 9.00
N MET A 679 12.17 21.81 7.97
CA MET A 679 12.50 21.56 6.57
C MET A 679 13.11 22.79 5.91
N GLU A 680 14.38 22.73 5.50
CA GLU A 680 14.99 23.72 4.61
C GLU A 680 14.48 23.49 3.16
N PRO A 681 13.81 24.45 2.50
CA PRO A 681 13.32 24.26 1.14
C PRO A 681 14.42 24.20 0.07
N LEU A 682 14.14 23.51 -1.03
CA LEU A 682 14.78 23.76 -2.32
C LEU A 682 14.05 24.92 -3.00
N VAL A 683 14.69 26.09 -3.10
CA VAL A 683 14.10 27.27 -3.77
C VAL A 683 14.49 27.26 -5.25
N GLU A 684 13.52 27.11 -6.15
CA GLU A 684 13.74 26.98 -7.60
C GLU A 684 13.68 28.33 -8.32
N VAL A 685 14.67 28.60 -9.16
CA VAL A 685 14.89 29.83 -9.93
C VAL A 685 15.29 29.52 -11.37
N ASN A 686 15.03 30.45 -12.29
CA ASN A 686 15.46 30.39 -13.69
C ASN A 686 16.16 31.68 -14.16
N THR A 687 15.90 32.84 -13.53
CA THR A 687 16.51 34.14 -13.92
C THR A 687 17.40 34.76 -12.83
N VAL A 688 18.10 35.85 -13.18
CA VAL A 688 18.98 36.60 -12.26
C VAL A 688 18.17 37.27 -11.14
N GLU A 689 17.00 37.79 -11.44
CA GLU A 689 16.10 38.49 -10.50
C GLU A 689 15.51 37.49 -9.49
N GLU A 690 15.19 36.28 -9.97
CA GLU A 690 14.74 35.17 -9.14
C GLU A 690 15.88 34.68 -8.24
N MET A 691 17.10 34.54 -8.77
CA MET A 691 18.30 34.21 -7.98
C MET A 691 18.56 35.25 -6.88
N GLN A 692 18.52 36.55 -7.20
CA GLN A 692 18.65 37.64 -6.22
C GLN A 692 17.55 37.57 -5.15
N THR A 693 16.34 37.17 -5.52
CA THR A 693 15.22 36.99 -4.58
C THR A 693 15.48 35.81 -3.64
N ALA A 694 15.95 34.66 -4.15
CA ALA A 694 16.30 33.49 -3.36
C ALA A 694 17.47 33.75 -2.39
N VAL A 695 18.48 34.52 -2.82
CA VAL A 695 19.61 34.95 -1.98
C VAL A 695 19.13 35.94 -0.91
N LYS A 696 18.29 36.93 -1.25
CA LYS A 696 17.71 37.89 -0.29
C LYS A 696 16.81 37.22 0.75
N LEU A 697 16.10 36.15 0.38
CA LEU A 697 15.32 35.29 1.28
C LEU A 697 16.21 34.50 2.26
N GLY A 698 17.51 34.40 2.00
CA GLY A 698 18.46 33.64 2.81
C GLY A 698 18.37 32.12 2.60
N SER A 699 17.99 31.68 1.40
CA SER A 699 17.92 30.25 1.04
C SER A 699 19.29 29.57 1.12
N LYS A 700 19.37 28.44 1.83
CA LYS A 700 20.60 27.64 1.93
C LYS A 700 20.76 26.65 0.78
N VAL A 701 19.70 26.36 0.02
CA VAL A 701 19.73 25.47 -1.16
C VAL A 701 18.88 26.04 -2.30
N ILE A 702 19.53 26.46 -3.37
CA ILE A 702 18.89 27.08 -4.54
C ILE A 702 19.01 26.13 -5.74
N GLY A 703 17.89 25.81 -6.37
CA GLY A 703 17.83 25.00 -7.57
C GLY A 703 17.72 25.88 -8.82
N VAL A 704 18.72 25.85 -9.70
CA VAL A 704 18.60 26.50 -11.01
C VAL A 704 17.96 25.53 -11.99
N ASN A 705 16.73 25.84 -12.43
CA ASN A 705 16.07 25.05 -13.47
C ASN A 705 16.57 25.48 -14.85
N ASN A 706 17.41 24.65 -15.46
CA ASN A 706 17.93 24.85 -16.81
C ASN A 706 16.85 24.71 -17.89
N ARG A 707 15.66 24.18 -17.55
CA ARG A 707 14.48 24.22 -18.42
C ARG A 707 13.66 25.47 -18.11
N ASN A 708 13.49 26.35 -19.09
CA ASN A 708 12.58 27.48 -18.97
C ASN A 708 11.12 26.96 -18.83
N LEU A 709 10.44 27.35 -17.75
CA LEU A 709 9.09 26.88 -17.44
C LEU A 709 7.98 27.51 -18.31
N THR A 710 8.29 28.48 -19.20
CA THR A 710 7.28 29.10 -20.09
C THR A 710 7.23 28.49 -21.49
N ASN A 711 8.35 27.95 -22.01
CA ASN A 711 8.44 27.36 -23.35
C ASN A 711 9.11 25.98 -23.40
N PHE A 712 9.58 25.46 -22.25
CA PHE A 712 10.30 24.19 -22.09
C PHE A 712 11.64 24.04 -22.83
N GLU A 713 12.21 25.10 -23.39
CA GLU A 713 13.58 25.07 -23.89
C GLU A 713 14.57 24.79 -22.75
N VAL A 714 15.70 24.15 -23.08
CA VAL A 714 16.72 23.73 -22.10
C VAL A 714 18.05 24.39 -22.45
N ASP A 715 18.53 25.24 -21.54
CA ASP A 715 19.84 25.87 -21.62
C ASP A 715 20.65 25.53 -20.35
N LEU A 716 21.62 24.62 -20.51
CA LEU A 716 22.50 24.13 -19.46
C LEU A 716 23.51 25.21 -18.99
N GLU A 717 23.75 26.27 -19.76
CA GLU A 717 24.59 27.38 -19.30
C GLU A 717 23.88 28.24 -18.24
N THR A 718 22.55 28.16 -18.14
CA THR A 718 21.77 28.95 -17.17
C THR A 718 22.29 28.81 -15.74
N THR A 719 22.58 27.58 -15.29
CA THR A 719 23.22 27.36 -13.98
C THR A 719 24.55 28.10 -13.88
N SER A 720 25.43 27.95 -14.87
CA SER A 720 26.76 28.56 -14.88
C SER A 720 26.71 30.10 -14.85
N ARG A 721 25.80 30.72 -15.61
CA ARG A 721 25.63 32.18 -15.65
C ARG A 721 25.04 32.76 -14.36
N LEU A 722 24.36 31.95 -13.54
CA LEU A 722 23.79 32.39 -12.26
C LEU A 722 24.72 32.16 -11.04
N MET A 723 25.80 31.39 -11.16
CA MET A 723 26.70 31.08 -10.04
C MET A 723 27.33 32.32 -9.39
N ASP A 724 27.73 33.32 -10.19
CA ASP A 724 28.43 34.52 -9.70
C ASP A 724 27.58 35.39 -8.75
N ALA A 725 26.25 35.20 -8.74
CA ALA A 725 25.32 35.92 -7.86
C ALA A 725 25.14 35.26 -6.47
N VAL A 726 25.76 34.10 -6.20
CA VAL A 726 25.42 33.25 -5.05
C VAL A 726 26.49 33.28 -3.94
N PRO A 727 26.09 33.41 -2.65
CA PRO A 727 27.00 33.24 -1.52
C PRO A 727 27.61 31.83 -1.45
N LYS A 728 28.89 31.73 -1.04
CA LYS A 728 29.66 30.46 -1.08
C LYS A 728 29.17 29.38 -0.10
N GLU A 729 28.39 29.78 0.88
CA GLU A 729 27.75 28.93 1.89
C GLU A 729 26.45 28.26 1.40
N THR A 730 25.81 28.83 0.37
CA THR A 730 24.58 28.34 -0.26
C THR A 730 24.90 27.23 -1.25
N ILE A 731 24.13 26.13 -1.19
CA ILE A 731 24.31 24.99 -2.09
C ILE A 731 23.48 25.23 -3.36
N VAL A 732 24.14 25.46 -4.49
CA VAL A 732 23.45 25.50 -5.79
C VAL A 732 23.26 24.07 -6.33
N ALA A 733 22.06 23.79 -6.81
CA ALA A 733 21.69 22.54 -7.47
C ALA A 733 21.29 22.82 -8.93
N ALA A 734 21.95 22.17 -9.90
CA ALA A 734 21.52 22.26 -11.31
C ALA A 734 20.35 21.29 -11.56
N LEU A 735 19.21 21.79 -12.04
CA LEU A 735 18.01 21.00 -12.29
C LEU A 735 17.68 20.96 -13.80
N SER A 736 17.07 19.85 -14.24
CA SER A 736 16.68 19.60 -15.64
C SER A 736 17.84 19.48 -16.64
N GLY A 737 17.55 18.84 -17.78
CA GLY A 737 18.42 18.81 -18.97
C GLY A 737 19.59 17.82 -18.92
N ILE A 738 20.05 17.44 -17.73
CA ILE A 738 21.19 16.53 -17.53
C ILE A 738 20.87 15.13 -18.06
N SER A 739 21.68 14.69 -19.03
CA SER A 739 21.57 13.44 -19.78
C SER A 739 22.75 12.48 -19.54
N GLY A 740 23.95 13.00 -19.24
CA GLY A 740 25.14 12.18 -19.03
C GLY A 740 26.34 12.94 -18.43
N PRO A 741 27.52 12.29 -18.34
CA PRO A 741 28.68 12.80 -17.61
C PRO A 741 29.19 14.17 -18.11
N LYS A 742 29.16 14.39 -19.43
CA LYS A 742 29.64 15.64 -20.06
C LYS A 742 28.89 16.86 -19.56
N ASP A 743 27.58 16.72 -19.30
CA ASP A 743 26.70 17.82 -18.91
C ASP A 743 27.05 18.34 -17.51
N VAL A 744 27.60 17.49 -16.64
CA VAL A 744 27.96 17.86 -15.27
C VAL A 744 29.43 18.23 -15.08
N GLU A 745 30.29 18.02 -16.08
CA GLU A 745 31.68 18.48 -16.04
C GLU A 745 31.79 20.00 -15.82
N ALA A 746 30.93 20.78 -16.48
CA ALA A 746 30.86 22.23 -16.30
C ALA A 746 30.44 22.58 -14.86
N TYR A 747 29.43 21.89 -14.33
CA TYR A 747 28.91 22.10 -12.98
C TYR A 747 29.95 21.77 -11.89
N GLN A 748 30.75 20.71 -12.09
CA GLN A 748 31.88 20.39 -11.20
C GLN A 748 32.97 21.48 -11.22
N LYS A 749 33.30 22.01 -12.40
CA LYS A 749 34.29 23.10 -12.56
C LYS A 749 33.80 24.41 -11.95
N ASN A 750 32.50 24.70 -12.05
CA ASN A 750 31.88 25.95 -11.63
C ASN A 750 31.40 25.94 -10.15
N GLY A 751 31.71 24.89 -9.38
CA GLY A 751 31.42 24.82 -7.95
C GLY A 751 29.96 24.55 -7.57
N VAL A 752 29.16 24.01 -8.49
CA VAL A 752 27.78 23.56 -8.21
C VAL A 752 27.83 22.41 -7.21
N GLY A 753 26.99 22.45 -6.17
CA GLY A 753 27.02 21.47 -5.07
C GLY A 753 26.16 20.23 -5.31
N ALA A 754 25.15 20.31 -6.19
CA ALA A 754 24.25 19.20 -6.48
C ALA A 754 23.72 19.19 -7.93
N VAL A 755 23.21 18.04 -8.38
CA VAL A 755 22.47 17.88 -9.63
C VAL A 755 21.17 17.13 -9.38
N LEU A 756 20.08 17.57 -10.01
CA LEU A 756 18.80 16.88 -10.01
C LEU A 756 18.56 16.22 -11.37
N VAL A 757 18.51 14.88 -11.36
CA VAL A 757 18.41 14.02 -12.54
C VAL A 757 17.26 13.05 -12.36
N GLY A 758 16.41 12.90 -13.37
CA GLY A 758 15.28 11.96 -13.35
C GLY A 758 15.29 11.05 -14.58
N GLU A 759 14.85 11.59 -15.73
CA GLU A 759 14.65 10.80 -16.96
C GLU A 759 15.87 9.94 -17.37
N ALA A 760 17.09 10.48 -17.31
CA ALA A 760 18.30 9.72 -17.66
C ALA A 760 18.57 8.55 -16.69
N LEU A 761 18.22 8.70 -15.41
CA LEU A 761 18.31 7.63 -14.42
C LEU A 761 17.18 6.60 -14.57
N MET A 762 15.99 7.01 -14.99
CA MET A 762 14.86 6.10 -15.22
C MET A 762 15.00 5.29 -16.51
N ARG A 763 15.80 5.75 -17.47
CA ARG A 763 16.18 4.99 -18.69
C ARG A 763 17.46 4.14 -18.52
N ALA A 764 18.14 4.19 -17.37
CA ALA A 764 19.45 3.56 -17.18
C ALA A 764 19.33 2.06 -16.81
N ALA A 765 19.68 1.18 -17.74
CA ALA A 765 19.67 -0.28 -17.56
C ALA A 765 20.50 -0.77 -16.35
N ASP A 766 21.65 -0.13 -16.07
CA ASP A 766 22.30 -0.18 -14.76
C ASP A 766 22.38 1.23 -14.19
N THR A 767 21.47 1.52 -13.27
CA THR A 767 21.40 2.77 -12.51
C THR A 767 22.68 3.04 -11.71
N ALA A 768 23.30 2.03 -11.10
CA ALA A 768 24.46 2.20 -10.24
C ALA A 768 25.74 2.45 -11.04
N ALA A 769 25.91 1.82 -12.21
CA ALA A 769 26.96 2.15 -13.15
C ALA A 769 26.77 3.57 -13.72
N PHE A 770 25.54 3.93 -14.14
CA PHE A 770 25.25 5.26 -14.68
C PHE A 770 25.53 6.37 -13.67
N VAL A 771 25.10 6.23 -12.40
CA VAL A 771 25.38 7.22 -11.34
C VAL A 771 26.89 7.44 -11.14
N LYS A 772 27.69 6.38 -11.17
CA LYS A 772 29.16 6.48 -11.05
C LYS A 772 29.77 7.21 -12.25
N GLN A 773 29.38 6.85 -13.46
CA GLN A 773 29.86 7.48 -14.69
C GLN A 773 29.49 8.97 -14.71
N LEU A 774 28.24 9.29 -14.39
CA LEU A 774 27.72 10.66 -14.32
C LEU A 774 28.54 11.53 -13.38
N LEU A 775 28.80 11.07 -12.16
CA LEU A 775 29.37 11.90 -11.08
C LEU A 775 30.89 11.86 -11.00
N GLY A 776 31.58 11.27 -11.98
CA GLY A 776 33.04 11.18 -12.01
C GLY A 776 33.63 10.22 -10.96
N GLY A 777 32.86 9.21 -10.54
CA GLY A 777 33.38 8.14 -9.68
C GLY A 777 34.45 7.31 -10.41
N THR A 778 35.54 6.94 -9.73
CA THR A 778 36.56 6.09 -10.32
C THR A 778 35.95 4.76 -10.79
N ASN A 779 36.22 4.36 -12.03
CA ASN A 779 35.92 3.03 -12.59
C ASN A 779 36.81 1.93 -11.98
N LEU A 780 36.82 1.84 -10.65
CA LEU A 780 36.95 0.56 -9.99
C LEU A 780 35.61 -0.17 -10.20
N PRO A 781 35.59 -1.41 -10.72
CA PRO A 781 34.39 -2.21 -10.66
C PRO A 781 33.93 -2.31 -9.20
N LEU A 782 32.64 -2.58 -8.97
CA LEU A 782 32.29 -3.26 -7.74
C LEU A 782 32.96 -4.63 -7.82
N GLN A 783 34.15 -4.77 -7.20
CA GLN A 783 34.50 -6.07 -6.65
C GLN A 783 33.29 -6.47 -5.80
N ALA A 784 32.64 -7.56 -6.19
CA ALA A 784 31.62 -8.17 -5.34
C ALA A 784 32.25 -8.27 -3.94
N PRO A 785 31.60 -7.72 -2.88
CA PRO A 785 32.15 -7.85 -1.55
C PRO A 785 32.39 -9.34 -1.32
N PRO A 786 33.61 -9.77 -0.91
CA PRO A 786 33.92 -11.19 -0.81
C PRO A 786 32.85 -11.83 0.07
N SER A 787 32.20 -12.85 -0.47
CA SER A 787 31.00 -13.45 0.11
C SER A 787 31.21 -13.64 1.61
N PRO A 788 30.44 -12.96 2.48
CA PRO A 788 30.68 -13.06 3.91
C PRO A 788 30.53 -14.52 4.31
N GLU A 789 31.51 -15.01 5.07
CA GLU A 789 31.52 -16.37 5.60
C GLU A 789 30.20 -16.62 6.34
N VAL A 790 29.51 -17.71 6.01
CA VAL A 790 28.17 -17.99 6.54
C VAL A 790 28.22 -18.01 8.07
N LEU A 791 27.41 -17.17 8.73
CA LEU A 791 27.33 -17.14 10.19
C LEU A 791 26.71 -18.44 10.70
N VAL A 792 27.31 -19.05 11.72
CA VAL A 792 26.85 -20.35 12.25
C VAL A 792 26.28 -20.18 13.65
N LYS A 793 25.02 -20.57 13.83
CA LYS A 793 24.31 -20.54 15.10
C LYS A 793 24.00 -21.96 15.60
N ILE A 794 24.33 -22.23 16.87
CA ILE A 794 24.02 -23.48 17.57
C ILE A 794 22.98 -23.19 18.66
N CYS A 795 21.78 -23.76 18.54
CA CYS A 795 20.59 -23.36 19.29
C CYS A 795 20.00 -24.49 20.15
N GLY A 796 19.52 -24.14 21.35
CA GLY A 796 19.17 -25.12 22.38
C GLY A 796 20.41 -25.71 23.05
N THR A 797 21.47 -24.89 23.20
CA THR A 797 22.70 -25.25 23.89
C THR A 797 22.42 -25.41 25.39
N ARG A 798 22.73 -26.59 25.93
CA ARG A 798 22.34 -27.04 27.28
C ARG A 798 23.50 -27.25 28.25
N THR A 799 24.74 -27.14 27.80
CA THR A 799 25.92 -27.22 28.69
C THR A 799 26.97 -26.17 28.31
N PRO A 800 27.78 -25.69 29.27
CA PRO A 800 28.91 -24.80 28.97
C PRO A 800 29.96 -25.47 28.06
N GLU A 801 30.17 -26.78 28.20
CA GLU A 801 31.06 -27.56 27.33
C GLU A 801 30.60 -27.55 25.87
N ALA A 802 29.30 -27.73 25.61
CA ALA A 802 28.75 -27.63 24.25
C ALA A 802 28.86 -26.21 23.66
N ALA A 803 28.70 -25.18 24.50
CA ALA A 803 28.93 -23.79 24.09
C ALA A 803 30.40 -23.55 23.71
N LYS A 804 31.35 -23.97 24.55
CA LYS A 804 32.78 -23.86 24.30
C LYS A 804 33.19 -24.59 23.02
N VAL A 805 32.80 -25.86 22.88
CA VAL A 805 33.10 -26.69 21.70
C VAL A 805 32.54 -26.07 20.41
N ALA A 806 31.35 -25.47 20.45
CA ALA A 806 30.81 -24.75 19.30
C ALA A 806 31.65 -23.52 18.91
N ILE A 807 32.11 -22.72 19.88
CA ILE A 807 32.94 -21.54 19.64
C ILE A 807 34.32 -21.95 19.10
N GLU A 808 34.97 -22.94 19.72
CA GLU A 808 36.27 -23.48 19.28
C GLU A 808 36.19 -24.13 17.88
N ALA A 809 35.05 -24.71 17.51
CA ALA A 809 34.79 -25.19 16.16
C ALA A 809 34.56 -24.06 15.12
N GLY A 810 34.27 -22.83 15.58
CA GLY A 810 34.10 -21.66 14.73
C GLY A 810 32.68 -21.08 14.64
N ALA A 811 31.76 -21.45 15.54
CA ALA A 811 30.43 -20.85 15.62
C ALA A 811 30.48 -19.33 15.95
N ASP A 812 29.44 -18.60 15.54
CA ASP A 812 29.32 -17.15 15.71
C ASP A 812 28.25 -16.76 16.72
N LEU A 813 27.25 -17.63 16.95
CA LEU A 813 26.06 -17.38 17.75
C LEU A 813 25.72 -18.63 18.59
N ILE A 814 25.55 -18.46 19.91
CA ILE A 814 25.18 -19.55 20.83
C ILE A 814 23.80 -19.27 21.42
N GLY A 815 22.82 -20.10 21.08
CA GLY A 815 21.41 -19.95 21.46
C GLY A 815 21.00 -20.81 22.65
N MET A 816 20.53 -20.17 23.72
CA MET A 816 19.88 -20.80 24.87
C MET A 816 18.35 -20.69 24.72
N ILE A 817 17.60 -21.75 25.03
CA ILE A 817 16.13 -21.70 25.01
C ILE A 817 15.64 -21.44 26.43
N LEU A 818 15.14 -20.23 26.67
CA LEU A 818 14.69 -19.74 27.98
C LEU A 818 13.18 -19.89 28.15
N VAL A 819 12.56 -20.81 27.37
CA VAL A 819 11.13 -21.08 27.35
C VAL A 819 10.82 -22.34 28.15
N GLU A 820 10.18 -22.18 29.30
CA GLU A 820 9.78 -23.27 30.19
C GLU A 820 8.92 -24.34 29.49
N GLY A 821 8.98 -25.59 29.98
CA GLY A 821 8.23 -26.72 29.42
C GLY A 821 8.68 -27.21 28.04
N ARG A 822 9.61 -26.53 27.36
CA ARG A 822 10.18 -26.98 26.08
C ARG A 822 11.31 -27.98 26.32
N LYS A 823 11.45 -29.01 25.46
CA LYS A 823 12.46 -30.10 25.58
C LYS A 823 13.92 -29.65 25.69
N ARG A 824 14.25 -28.42 25.31
CA ARG A 824 15.61 -27.85 25.34
C ARG A 824 15.72 -26.62 26.25
N PHE A 825 14.78 -26.45 27.18
CA PHE A 825 14.82 -25.41 28.20
C PHE A 825 16.14 -25.46 28.99
N VAL A 826 16.69 -24.28 29.30
CA VAL A 826 17.92 -24.10 30.07
C VAL A 826 17.57 -23.41 31.39
N PRO A 827 17.73 -24.07 32.55
CA PRO A 827 17.55 -23.44 33.87
C PRO A 827 18.56 -22.31 34.11
N GLU A 828 18.20 -21.35 34.98
CA GLU A 828 18.95 -20.10 35.20
C GLU A 828 20.43 -20.33 35.56
N ASP A 829 20.74 -21.20 36.53
CA ASP A 829 22.13 -21.56 36.89
C ASP A 829 22.95 -22.05 35.68
N THR A 830 22.31 -22.83 34.80
CA THR A 830 22.95 -23.39 33.60
C THR A 830 23.11 -22.32 32.52
N ALA A 831 22.14 -21.41 32.40
CA ALA A 831 22.19 -20.29 31.47
C ALA A 831 23.29 -19.28 31.87
N MET A 832 23.46 -19.02 33.17
CA MET A 832 24.58 -18.22 33.71
C MET A 832 25.93 -18.85 33.38
N ALA A 833 26.10 -20.16 33.64
CA ALA A 833 27.34 -20.88 33.34
C ALA A 833 27.66 -20.95 31.84
N ILE A 834 26.64 -21.02 30.98
CA ILE A 834 26.81 -20.90 29.52
C ILE A 834 27.22 -19.46 29.15
N SER A 835 26.57 -18.45 29.72
CA SER A 835 26.92 -17.04 29.46
C SER A 835 28.38 -16.73 29.81
N GLU A 836 28.85 -17.16 30.99
CA GLU A 836 30.25 -16.97 31.40
C GLU A 836 31.23 -17.60 30.41
N VAL A 837 30.94 -18.81 29.91
CA VAL A 837 31.78 -19.47 28.91
C VAL A 837 31.72 -18.77 27.55
N VAL A 838 30.55 -18.34 27.08
CA VAL A 838 30.42 -17.63 25.80
C VAL A 838 31.15 -16.27 25.83
N HIS A 839 31.12 -15.58 26.97
CA HIS A 839 31.82 -14.32 27.16
C HIS A 839 33.34 -14.44 27.25
N ASN A 840 33.84 -15.53 27.86
CA ASN A 840 35.29 -15.73 28.07
C ASN A 840 35.99 -16.53 26.95
N THR A 841 35.27 -17.25 26.08
CA THR A 841 35.88 -18.07 25.01
C THR A 841 36.22 -17.23 23.78
N ILE A 842 37.53 -17.13 23.48
CA ILE A 842 38.05 -16.40 22.32
C ILE A 842 37.96 -17.27 21.06
N LYS A 843 37.48 -16.69 19.95
CA LYS A 843 37.47 -17.33 18.62
C LYS A 843 38.85 -17.22 17.96
N ASP A 844 39.47 -18.33 17.59
CA ASP A 844 40.81 -18.32 16.97
C ASP A 844 40.79 -17.98 15.46
N ARG A 845 41.95 -17.47 15.01
CA ARG A 845 42.48 -17.43 13.64
C ARG A 845 42.11 -16.29 12.67
N GLN A 846 42.96 -15.25 12.74
CA GLN A 846 43.63 -14.56 11.61
C GLN A 846 42.86 -13.58 10.68
N THR A 847 43.64 -12.69 10.05
CA THR A 847 43.27 -11.68 9.03
C THR A 847 42.25 -10.59 9.41
N PHE A 848 42.50 -9.88 10.51
CA PHE A 848 41.82 -8.62 10.82
C PHE A 848 42.07 -7.53 9.75
N SER A 849 41.04 -7.17 8.99
CA SER A 849 40.99 -5.85 8.35
C SER A 849 40.52 -4.80 9.38
N ARG A 850 41.11 -3.58 9.33
CA ARG A 850 40.66 -2.47 10.20
C ARG A 850 39.19 -2.15 9.90
N PRO A 851 38.39 -1.69 10.89
CA PRO A 851 37.02 -1.23 10.63
C PRO A 851 37.02 -0.22 9.48
N LYS A 852 36.28 -0.53 8.42
CA LYS A 852 36.07 0.39 7.31
C LYS A 852 35.45 1.67 7.87
N LYS A 853 35.85 2.83 7.34
CA LYS A 853 35.19 4.10 7.68
C LYS A 853 33.69 3.99 7.38
N ALA A 854 32.86 4.67 8.17
CA ALA A 854 31.43 4.76 7.92
C ALA A 854 31.15 5.11 6.45
N SER A 855 30.24 4.38 5.82
CA SER A 855 29.93 4.55 4.40
C SER A 855 29.32 5.92 4.15
N LYS A 856 29.81 6.62 3.11
CA LYS A 856 29.17 7.83 2.57
C LYS A 856 27.98 7.52 1.66
N THR A 857 27.87 6.27 1.20
CA THR A 857 26.73 5.73 0.43
C THR A 857 25.77 5.04 1.40
N ALA A 858 24.46 5.11 1.14
CA ALA A 858 23.48 4.36 1.93
C ALA A 858 23.70 2.84 1.82
N VAL A 859 23.36 2.09 2.87
CA VAL A 859 23.50 0.62 2.92
C VAL A 859 22.12 0.01 3.18
N ASP A 860 21.81 -1.17 2.62
CA ASP A 860 20.59 -1.88 3.01
C ASP A 860 20.64 -2.21 4.51
N PHE A 861 19.50 -2.01 5.18
CA PHE A 861 19.34 -2.20 6.61
C PHE A 861 19.75 -3.61 7.09
N PHE A 862 19.31 -4.68 6.42
CA PHE A 862 19.62 -6.04 6.86
C PHE A 862 21.07 -6.42 6.56
N SER A 863 21.63 -5.97 5.42
CA SER A 863 23.05 -6.15 5.10
C SER A 863 23.99 -5.34 6.00
N HIS A 864 23.55 -4.19 6.53
CA HIS A 864 24.29 -3.47 7.55
C HIS A 864 24.24 -4.22 8.89
N SER A 865 23.04 -4.59 9.31
CA SER A 865 22.78 -5.23 10.60
C SER A 865 23.52 -6.56 10.76
N SER A 866 23.47 -7.45 9.75
CA SER A 866 24.21 -8.71 9.79
C SER A 866 25.72 -8.51 9.95
N ALA A 867 26.28 -7.48 9.31
CA ALA A 867 27.71 -7.18 9.33
C ALA A 867 28.21 -6.35 10.54
N HIS A 868 27.31 -5.82 11.39
CA HIS A 868 27.66 -4.90 12.50
C HIS A 868 26.95 -5.16 13.84
N HIS A 869 25.86 -5.93 13.85
CA HIS A 869 25.01 -6.17 15.03
C HIS A 869 24.79 -7.66 15.32
N VAL A 870 24.89 -8.53 14.30
CA VAL A 870 24.71 -9.99 14.44
C VAL A 870 26.05 -10.75 14.36
N VAL A 871 27.18 -10.04 14.55
CA VAL A 871 28.53 -10.63 14.51
C VAL A 871 29.49 -9.92 15.47
N ALA A 872 30.28 -10.69 16.23
CA ALA A 872 31.41 -10.23 17.02
C ALA A 872 32.75 -10.64 16.39
N ARG A 873 33.82 -9.89 16.66
CA ARG A 873 35.14 -10.08 16.03
C ARG A 873 36.11 -10.99 16.80
N HIS A 874 35.78 -11.36 18.03
CA HIS A 874 36.72 -11.98 18.97
C HIS A 874 36.11 -13.11 19.83
N ARG A 875 34.77 -13.21 19.90
CA ARG A 875 34.00 -14.27 20.56
C ARG A 875 32.71 -14.51 19.78
N ALA A 876 31.97 -15.56 20.10
CA ALA A 876 30.58 -15.70 19.65
C ALA A 876 29.64 -14.77 20.44
N LEU A 877 28.46 -14.49 19.89
CA LEU A 877 27.38 -13.76 20.54
C LEU A 877 26.41 -14.71 21.25
N LEU A 878 25.95 -14.32 22.44
CA LEU A 878 24.97 -15.04 23.25
C LEU A 878 23.54 -14.65 22.83
N VAL A 879 22.71 -15.65 22.53
CA VAL A 879 21.32 -15.46 22.08
C VAL A 879 20.36 -16.12 23.07
N GLY A 880 19.49 -15.34 23.72
CA GLY A 880 18.37 -15.88 24.49
C GLY A 880 17.14 -16.04 23.61
N VAL A 881 16.61 -17.25 23.50
CA VAL A 881 15.41 -17.56 22.71
C VAL A 881 14.18 -17.59 23.61
N PHE A 882 13.20 -16.76 23.27
CA PHE A 882 11.91 -16.59 23.94
C PHE A 882 10.77 -16.98 23.00
N GLN A 883 9.61 -17.32 23.54
CA GLN A 883 8.38 -17.64 22.82
C GLN A 883 7.17 -17.22 23.68
N ASN A 884 6.63 -16.03 23.40
CA ASN A 884 5.43 -15.45 24.03
C ASN A 884 5.52 -15.14 25.55
N GLN A 885 6.71 -15.09 26.17
CA GLN A 885 6.85 -14.50 27.51
C GLN A 885 6.62 -12.97 27.51
N PRO A 886 6.18 -12.38 28.64
CA PRO A 886 6.06 -10.92 28.76
C PRO A 886 7.38 -10.18 28.54
N LEU A 887 7.33 -9.02 27.90
CA LEU A 887 8.50 -8.16 27.64
C LEU A 887 9.30 -7.82 28.91
N SER A 888 8.65 -7.70 30.07
CA SER A 888 9.32 -7.49 31.36
C SER A 888 10.30 -8.62 31.71
N HIS A 889 9.91 -9.87 31.52
CA HIS A 889 10.73 -11.06 31.73
C HIS A 889 11.86 -11.16 30.68
N VAL A 890 11.57 -10.84 29.41
CA VAL A 890 12.59 -10.76 28.35
C VAL A 890 13.68 -9.73 28.71
N LEU A 891 13.28 -8.55 29.19
CA LEU A 891 14.20 -7.49 29.63
C LEU A 891 14.92 -7.82 30.94
N GLU A 892 14.35 -8.65 31.80
CA GLU A 892 14.99 -9.17 33.02
C GLU A 892 16.09 -10.18 32.69
N GLN A 893 15.74 -11.22 31.93
CA GLN A 893 16.68 -12.26 31.49
C GLN A 893 17.80 -11.71 30.58
N GLN A 894 17.51 -10.69 29.75
CA GLN A 894 18.54 -9.97 28.98
C GLN A 894 19.63 -9.39 29.90
N ARG A 895 19.24 -8.77 31.02
CA ARG A 895 20.17 -8.17 31.99
C ARG A 895 20.84 -9.18 32.92
N ALA A 896 20.11 -10.23 33.32
CA ALA A 896 20.63 -11.26 34.23
C ALA A 896 21.71 -12.15 33.57
N LEU A 897 21.55 -12.44 32.28
CA LEU A 897 22.44 -13.34 31.53
C LEU A 897 23.43 -12.60 30.59
N ASP A 898 23.44 -11.27 30.61
CA ASP A 898 24.17 -10.39 29.66
C ASP A 898 23.98 -10.82 28.19
N LEU A 899 22.72 -10.96 27.76
CA LEU A 899 22.42 -11.43 26.40
C LEU A 899 22.80 -10.37 25.36
N ASP A 900 23.71 -10.71 24.44
CA ASP A 900 24.04 -9.88 23.27
C ASP A 900 22.86 -9.72 22.30
N ILE A 901 21.99 -10.73 22.22
CA ILE A 901 20.88 -10.81 21.28
C ILE A 901 19.68 -11.48 21.95
N VAL A 902 18.48 -10.93 21.68
CA VAL A 902 17.21 -11.58 22.00
C VAL A 902 16.62 -12.19 20.72
N GLN A 903 16.17 -13.45 20.78
CA GLN A 903 15.43 -14.10 19.71
C GLN A 903 13.97 -14.30 20.11
N LEU A 904 13.07 -13.63 19.39
CA LEU A 904 11.61 -13.70 19.58
C LEU A 904 11.02 -14.76 18.62
N HIS A 905 10.63 -15.93 19.16
CA HIS A 905 10.26 -17.14 18.40
C HIS A 905 8.77 -17.48 18.45
N GLY A 906 7.94 -16.64 19.07
CA GLY A 906 6.48 -16.77 19.08
C GLY A 906 5.80 -15.76 18.17
N ASP A 907 4.69 -15.22 18.66
CA ASP A 907 3.78 -14.29 18.00
C ASP A 907 4.01 -12.85 18.53
N GLU A 908 5.21 -12.57 19.05
CA GLU A 908 5.51 -11.30 19.73
C GLU A 908 5.49 -10.10 18.77
N PRO A 909 4.93 -8.94 19.17
CA PRO A 909 4.90 -7.74 18.33
C PRO A 909 6.30 -7.29 17.91
N LEU A 910 6.48 -6.98 16.62
CA LEU A 910 7.75 -6.48 16.07
C LEU A 910 8.20 -5.18 16.75
N GLU A 911 7.24 -4.42 17.25
CA GLU A 911 7.39 -3.16 17.97
C GLU A 911 8.23 -3.34 19.26
N TRP A 912 8.20 -4.51 19.91
CA TRP A 912 9.03 -4.81 21.08
C TRP A 912 10.53 -4.78 20.77
N ALA A 913 10.94 -5.04 19.53
CA ALA A 913 12.34 -5.01 19.12
C ALA A 913 12.99 -3.61 19.20
N ARG A 914 12.17 -2.54 19.36
CA ARG A 914 12.64 -1.18 19.64
C ARG A 914 12.77 -0.87 21.13
N LEU A 915 12.25 -1.73 22.00
CA LEU A 915 12.25 -1.59 23.47
C LEU A 915 13.31 -2.48 24.13
N ILE A 916 13.74 -3.53 23.43
CA ILE A 916 14.85 -4.40 23.84
C ILE A 916 16.18 -3.66 23.59
N PRO A 917 17.10 -3.56 24.57
CA PRO A 917 18.31 -2.73 24.48
C PRO A 917 19.43 -3.34 23.61
N VAL A 918 19.18 -4.48 22.97
CA VAL A 918 20.14 -5.27 22.19
C VAL A 918 19.50 -5.74 20.87
N PRO A 919 20.29 -6.08 19.83
CA PRO A 919 19.75 -6.57 18.56
C PRO A 919 18.78 -7.74 18.71
N VAL A 920 17.69 -7.71 17.92
CA VAL A 920 16.64 -8.74 17.99
C VAL A 920 16.58 -9.58 16.72
N ILE A 921 16.69 -10.89 16.87
CA ILE A 921 16.31 -11.87 15.85
C ILE A 921 14.80 -12.10 16.01
N LYS A 922 14.00 -11.95 14.94
CA LYS A 922 12.60 -12.41 14.94
C LYS A 922 12.50 -13.68 14.10
N SER A 923 11.92 -14.74 14.67
CA SER A 923 11.57 -15.94 13.92
C SER A 923 10.28 -15.73 13.13
N PHE A 924 10.25 -16.23 11.91
CA PHE A 924 9.14 -16.21 10.96
C PHE A 924 9.04 -17.56 10.23
N LYS A 925 7.82 -17.97 9.86
CA LYS A 925 7.57 -19.00 8.86
C LYS A 925 7.57 -18.38 7.44
N PRO A 926 7.70 -19.16 6.35
CA PRO A 926 7.67 -18.63 4.98
C PRO A 926 6.41 -17.82 4.62
N SER A 927 5.28 -18.19 5.22
CA SER A 927 3.98 -17.52 5.14
C SER A 927 3.92 -16.12 5.74
N ASP A 928 4.80 -15.81 6.68
CA ASP A 928 4.50 -14.75 7.65
C ASP A 928 4.73 -13.34 7.08
N THR A 929 3.89 -12.40 7.51
CA THR A 929 4.03 -10.99 7.15
C THR A 929 5.11 -10.32 8.01
N GLY A 930 5.50 -9.09 7.68
CA GLY A 930 6.50 -8.35 8.48
C GLY A 930 7.96 -8.80 8.38
N LEU A 931 8.26 -9.99 7.85
CA LEU A 931 9.63 -10.53 7.69
C LEU A 931 10.63 -9.52 7.09
N ALA A 932 10.19 -8.71 6.11
CA ALA A 932 11.00 -7.70 5.42
C ALA A 932 10.80 -6.25 5.94
N LYS A 933 10.18 -6.05 7.11
CA LYS A 933 9.92 -4.73 7.75
C LYS A 933 11.24 -4.18 8.34
N ARG A 934 11.85 -3.19 7.68
CA ARG A 934 13.10 -2.55 8.14
C ARG A 934 12.88 -1.73 9.42
N GLY A 935 13.91 -1.62 10.26
CA GLY A 935 13.87 -0.77 11.46
C GLY A 935 12.98 -1.29 12.60
N TYR A 936 12.82 -2.61 12.71
CA TYR A 936 12.18 -3.29 13.84
C TYR A 936 13.12 -4.36 14.39
N HIS A 937 13.13 -5.56 13.78
CA HIS A 937 14.10 -6.63 14.07
C HIS A 937 15.44 -6.38 13.36
N ALA A 938 16.53 -6.87 13.95
CA ALA A 938 17.88 -6.74 13.41
C ALA A 938 18.13 -7.70 12.23
N ILE A 939 17.60 -8.92 12.29
CA ILE A 939 17.62 -9.88 11.18
C ILE A 939 16.42 -10.85 11.30
N PRO A 940 15.71 -11.19 10.21
CA PRO A 940 14.73 -12.26 10.22
C PRO A 940 15.43 -13.62 10.24
N LEU A 941 14.97 -14.50 11.12
CA LEU A 941 15.25 -15.92 11.08
C LEU A 941 14.05 -16.63 10.45
N LEU A 942 14.29 -17.41 9.41
CA LEU A 942 13.27 -18.14 8.67
C LEU A 942 13.31 -19.61 9.10
N ASP A 943 12.36 -19.99 9.95
CA ASP A 943 12.20 -21.36 10.47
C ASP A 943 11.10 -22.07 9.67
N ALA A 944 11.46 -23.15 8.99
CA ALA A 944 10.60 -23.78 8.00
C ALA A 944 9.66 -24.86 8.55
N GLY A 945 9.51 -25.00 9.87
CA GLY A 945 8.61 -25.98 10.46
C GLY A 945 8.22 -25.68 11.90
N ALA A 946 7.37 -26.54 12.47
CA ALA A 946 7.06 -26.50 13.90
C ALA A 946 8.33 -26.90 14.70
N GLY A 947 8.98 -25.89 15.31
CA GLY A 947 10.30 -26.02 15.93
C GLY A 947 10.48 -27.26 16.80
N GLY A 948 11.29 -28.20 16.30
CA GLY A 948 11.57 -29.49 16.94
C GLY A 948 11.07 -30.74 16.19
N SER A 949 10.36 -30.61 15.07
CA SER A 949 9.88 -31.77 14.27
C SER A 949 10.96 -32.50 13.45
N GLY A 950 12.08 -31.84 13.16
CA GLY A 950 13.16 -32.38 12.31
C GLY A 950 12.86 -32.40 10.80
N GLN A 951 11.69 -31.93 10.36
CA GLN A 951 11.37 -31.80 8.94
C GLN A 951 12.22 -30.70 8.27
N GLY A 952 12.58 -30.93 7.01
CA GLY A 952 13.41 -30.01 6.21
C GLY A 952 12.61 -28.87 5.58
N VAL A 953 13.35 -27.85 5.13
CA VAL A 953 12.79 -26.65 4.49
C VAL A 953 12.13 -26.98 3.14
N ASP A 954 10.92 -26.47 2.91
CA ASP A 954 10.37 -26.38 1.54
C ASP A 954 11.20 -25.37 0.73
N SER A 955 12.08 -25.91 -0.10
CA SER A 955 12.98 -25.11 -0.94
C SER A 955 12.24 -24.25 -1.98
N ALA A 956 11.03 -24.60 -2.39
CA ALA A 956 10.25 -23.80 -3.33
C ALA A 956 9.65 -22.57 -2.65
N GLN A 957 9.08 -22.73 -1.45
CA GLN A 957 8.60 -21.60 -0.64
C GLN A 957 9.75 -20.65 -0.25
N LEU A 958 10.91 -21.21 0.14
CA LEU A 958 12.11 -20.42 0.45
C LEU A 958 12.57 -19.58 -0.76
N LYS A 959 12.70 -20.20 -1.94
CA LYS A 959 13.12 -19.49 -3.17
C LYS A 959 12.14 -18.38 -3.55
N ASN A 960 10.85 -18.70 -3.63
CA ASN A 960 9.78 -17.76 -3.93
C ASN A 960 9.78 -16.56 -2.95
N ARG A 961 10.13 -16.78 -1.67
CA ARG A 961 10.25 -15.70 -0.68
C ARG A 961 11.48 -14.80 -0.90
N LEU A 962 12.65 -15.38 -1.19
CA LEU A 962 13.91 -14.65 -1.44
C LEU A 962 13.93 -13.97 -2.82
N GLU A 963 13.15 -14.45 -3.79
CA GLU A 963 13.03 -13.83 -5.11
C GLU A 963 12.29 -12.49 -5.08
N LYS A 964 11.32 -12.34 -4.15
CA LYS A 964 10.48 -11.15 -3.99
C LYS A 964 11.19 -9.91 -3.44
N ASP A 965 12.32 -10.06 -2.73
CA ASP A 965 13.14 -8.93 -2.29
C ASP A 965 14.63 -9.33 -2.29
N ARG A 966 15.31 -9.11 -3.42
CA ARG A 966 16.71 -9.52 -3.62
C ARG A 966 17.75 -8.86 -2.67
N SER A 967 17.35 -7.93 -1.79
CA SER A 967 18.24 -7.39 -0.73
C SER A 967 17.98 -7.96 0.67
N LEU A 968 16.90 -8.74 0.84
CA LEU A 968 16.57 -9.41 2.08
C LEU A 968 17.76 -10.25 2.54
N SER A 969 18.17 -10.12 3.80
CA SER A 969 19.20 -10.96 4.40
C SER A 969 18.58 -11.76 5.56
N ILE A 970 18.72 -13.08 5.55
CA ILE A 970 18.08 -13.99 6.53
C ILE A 970 19.11 -14.84 7.27
N LEU A 971 18.72 -15.29 8.47
CA LEU A 971 19.22 -16.56 9.02
C LEU A 971 18.27 -17.68 8.58
N LEU A 972 18.80 -18.82 8.14
CA LEU A 972 18.01 -19.98 7.72
C LEU A 972 17.98 -21.05 8.82
N ALA A 973 16.79 -21.54 9.17
CA ALA A 973 16.56 -22.53 10.21
C ALA A 973 15.56 -23.62 9.76
N GLY A 974 15.48 -24.70 10.56
CA GLY A 974 14.56 -25.83 10.32
C GLY A 974 15.23 -26.99 9.59
N GLY A 975 15.24 -28.18 10.23
CA GLY A 975 15.73 -29.44 9.65
C GLY A 975 17.22 -29.53 9.29
N LEU A 976 18.01 -28.47 9.50
CA LEU A 976 19.44 -28.43 9.18
C LEU A 976 20.25 -29.43 10.04
N ASN A 977 21.25 -30.08 9.44
CA ASN A 977 22.19 -31.02 10.05
C ASN A 977 23.48 -31.09 9.20
N PRO A 978 24.58 -31.74 9.66
CA PRO A 978 25.86 -31.76 8.94
C PRO A 978 25.77 -32.29 7.49
N GLY A 979 24.86 -33.25 7.24
CA GLY A 979 24.71 -33.90 5.94
C GLY A 979 23.84 -33.17 4.92
N ASN A 980 23.06 -32.16 5.31
CA ASN A 980 22.16 -31.44 4.38
C ASN A 980 22.44 -29.94 4.21
N VAL A 981 23.13 -29.29 5.15
CA VAL A 981 23.30 -27.82 5.16
C VAL A 981 23.98 -27.30 3.89
N LYS A 982 25.01 -28.01 3.40
CA LYS A 982 25.72 -27.67 2.16
C LYS A 982 24.80 -27.80 0.94
N ASN A 983 24.20 -28.96 0.75
CA ASN A 983 23.33 -29.25 -0.40
C ASN A 983 22.14 -28.28 -0.48
N LEU A 984 21.56 -27.89 0.67
CA LEU A 984 20.48 -26.90 0.72
C LEU A 984 20.97 -25.51 0.27
N MET A 985 22.12 -25.06 0.77
CA MET A 985 22.71 -23.76 0.40
C MET A 985 23.16 -23.72 -1.07
N GLU A 986 23.67 -24.83 -1.61
CA GLU A 986 23.97 -24.98 -3.04
C GLU A 986 22.69 -24.95 -3.90
N SER A 987 21.59 -25.57 -3.42
CA SER A 987 20.31 -25.59 -4.15
C SER A 987 19.67 -24.21 -4.38
N LEU A 988 20.11 -23.18 -3.63
CA LEU A 988 19.61 -21.80 -3.75
C LEU A 988 20.22 -21.03 -4.93
N GLY A 989 21.35 -21.47 -5.50
CA GLY A 989 22.05 -20.74 -6.56
C GLY A 989 22.35 -19.29 -6.14
N ASP A 990 22.02 -18.33 -7.01
CA ASP A 990 22.24 -16.89 -6.76
C ASP A 990 21.53 -16.36 -5.48
N LEU A 991 20.45 -17.03 -5.03
CA LEU A 991 19.74 -16.64 -3.81
C LEU A 991 20.54 -16.96 -2.54
N ARG A 992 21.59 -17.79 -2.62
CA ARG A 992 22.48 -18.11 -1.49
C ARG A 992 23.08 -16.86 -0.85
N ALA A 993 23.31 -15.79 -1.63
CA ALA A 993 23.84 -14.52 -1.14
C ALA A 993 22.90 -13.79 -0.15
N GLN A 994 21.62 -14.17 -0.07
CA GLN A 994 20.66 -13.65 0.92
C GLN A 994 20.69 -14.42 2.25
N VAL A 995 21.24 -15.63 2.27
CA VAL A 995 21.37 -16.44 3.50
C VAL A 995 22.71 -16.13 4.16
N VAL A 996 22.71 -15.16 5.05
CA VAL A 996 23.94 -14.69 5.74
C VAL A 996 24.31 -15.58 6.94
N GLY A 997 23.44 -16.51 7.35
CA GLY A 997 23.75 -17.50 8.37
C GLY A 997 22.77 -18.66 8.42
N VAL A 998 23.17 -19.72 9.13
CA VAL A 998 22.41 -20.95 9.34
C VAL A 998 22.29 -21.28 10.84
N ASP A 999 21.12 -21.78 11.25
CA ASP A 999 20.78 -22.10 12.64
C ASP A 999 20.39 -23.58 12.78
N VAL A 1000 21.07 -24.31 13.67
CA VAL A 1000 20.77 -25.72 13.98
C VAL A 1000 20.38 -25.90 15.44
N SER A 1001 19.45 -26.83 15.68
CA SER A 1001 19.13 -27.32 17.02
C SER A 1001 19.11 -28.85 17.05
N SER A 1002 18.03 -29.48 16.58
CA SER A 1002 17.89 -30.95 16.62
C SER A 1002 18.87 -31.73 15.73
N GLY A 1003 19.42 -31.11 14.69
CA GLY A 1003 20.31 -31.77 13.73
C GLY A 1003 21.73 -32.07 14.24
N VAL A 1004 22.08 -31.57 15.43
CA VAL A 1004 23.33 -31.90 16.14
C VAL A 1004 23.09 -32.71 17.41
N GLU A 1005 21.93 -33.37 17.50
CA GLU A 1005 21.56 -34.22 18.63
C GLU A 1005 21.74 -35.72 18.35
N GLU A 1006 21.81 -36.49 19.44
CA GLU A 1006 21.96 -37.94 19.50
C GLU A 1006 21.18 -38.41 20.74
N ASP A 1007 20.20 -39.29 20.57
CA ASP A 1007 19.29 -39.75 21.63
C ASP A 1007 18.64 -38.64 22.50
N GLY A 1008 18.52 -37.42 21.94
CA GLY A 1008 17.98 -36.24 22.63
C GLY A 1008 19.00 -35.45 23.47
N ALA A 1009 20.26 -35.84 23.52
CA ALA A 1009 21.40 -35.05 23.99
C ALA A 1009 22.08 -34.31 22.83
N GLN A 1010 22.88 -33.27 23.10
CA GLN A 1010 23.73 -32.65 22.07
C GLN A 1010 24.99 -33.50 21.85
N SER A 1011 25.32 -33.82 20.60
CA SER A 1011 26.57 -34.50 20.24
C SER A 1011 27.66 -33.48 19.93
N LEU A 1012 28.74 -33.49 20.72
CA LEU A 1012 29.88 -32.59 20.55
C LEU A 1012 30.60 -32.80 19.22
N GLU A 1013 30.52 -34.00 18.64
CA GLU A 1013 31.05 -34.30 17.31
C GLU A 1013 30.15 -33.72 16.22
N LYS A 1014 28.83 -33.96 16.27
CA LYS A 1014 27.90 -33.37 15.29
C LYS A 1014 27.89 -31.84 15.31
N ILE A 1015 28.14 -31.21 16.46
CA ILE A 1015 28.38 -29.76 16.55
C ILE A 1015 29.60 -29.36 15.72
N LYS A 1016 30.75 -30.03 15.90
CA LYS A 1016 31.98 -29.75 15.13
C LYS A 1016 31.77 -30.01 13.64
N GLU A 1017 31.11 -31.11 13.28
CA GLU A 1017 30.77 -31.44 11.90
C GLU A 1017 29.84 -30.39 11.26
N PHE A 1018 28.81 -29.94 11.97
CA PHE A 1018 27.89 -28.92 11.44
C PHE A 1018 28.60 -27.59 11.20
N VAL A 1019 29.40 -27.12 12.17
CA VAL A 1019 30.16 -25.88 12.02
C VAL A 1019 31.17 -26.01 10.88
N ALA A 1020 31.91 -27.12 10.80
CA ALA A 1020 32.85 -27.37 9.71
C ALA A 1020 32.16 -27.45 8.34
N ALA A 1021 31.00 -28.11 8.24
CA ALA A 1021 30.23 -28.20 7.00
C ALA A 1021 29.66 -26.84 6.58
N ALA A 1022 29.14 -26.04 7.52
CA ALA A 1022 28.59 -24.73 7.25
C ALA A 1022 29.66 -23.66 6.92
N LYS A 1023 30.86 -23.75 7.53
CA LYS A 1023 32.00 -22.87 7.23
C LYS A 1023 32.74 -23.22 5.93
N GLN A 1024 32.42 -24.35 5.30
CA GLN A 1024 32.90 -24.72 3.95
C GLN A 1024 32.01 -24.22 2.80
N ILE A 1025 30.95 -23.46 3.10
CA ILE A 1025 29.94 -22.98 2.14
C ILE A 1025 30.35 -21.62 1.57
#